data_AF-A0A1H4WJD7-F1
#
_entry.id   AF-A0A1H4WJD7-F1
#
_cell.length_a   1.000
_cell.length_b   1.000
_cell.length_c   1.000
_cell.angle_alpha   90.00
_cell.angle_beta   90.00
_cell.angle_gamma   90.00
#
_symmetry.space_group_name_H-M   'P 1'
#
loop_
_entity.id
_entity.type
_entity.pdbx_description
1 polymer ?
#
loop_
_entity_poly.entity_id
_entity_poly.type
_entity_poly.pdbx_seq_one_letter_code
_entity_poly.pdbx_strand_id
1 'polypeptide(L)'
;MKQLNTIKKQIFIVILFCKSLCLFGQQGNNWMSYLNPNTNIANITIPGSHDTGAYGEADLSRQQNLFPRSTYITQDLSFYEQLNKGIRFFDIRLKESDTHVPGDPIIVHGDIKFHTRFKRDVLGDVKRFFRENQKEALIMTIQSDQGSASKLANELNNIMNDPSYRDLFFTDNRFPKLQELKSKILLITRSLNNVAGINYSPVDNVTSVANTNPYIKVNNYYNLGTDSCLSWPFTNCDVNKDRKWGRVKELMEEADNNRYSNRLYLNAVNGYTSKKIAQIPTPIPDITDVSDYMNPRVINYMKKIDKSYGVLILDWVNTSLIEAIYKVNFDEWAFDTRAVLYQDSNFKGDAIRIKGDDAYLGSSGQNFNDKISSVKVISGYEYFGYENSNYSGKYVSLRGNVSYISGGLNDEISSMYWLSIPNAVHFYEDVNFTDDGSRPTSFTSGSYDDSLTNTSVGNDEISSLRIPPNWTVRMYRDANYSDGWIQFRAGSSGWYNISDITDHFSSWNDEVSSVKIWDYRYDGRGLNNSEVGEIEGEVIDKYGNTIAIGNTKRPKVCSDCNEISKSVSMYPNPVRFHKFDVVINTSINEKAELKIHNVLGELVYKQSLDLIEGMNRIPIDISDFRSKSKGVYVVEIESLKGVRLSKKLLIK
;
A
#
# COMPACT_ATOMS: atom_id res chain seq x y z
N MET A 1 38.34 -2.44 -15.71
CA MET A 1 38.06 -1.41 -14.66
C MET A 1 37.26 -0.20 -15.16
N LYS A 2 37.61 0.47 -16.27
CA LYS A 2 36.84 1.63 -16.78
C LYS A 2 35.38 1.30 -17.15
N GLN A 3 35.11 0.16 -17.81
CA GLN A 3 33.75 -0.28 -18.15
C GLN A 3 32.87 -0.57 -16.90
N LEU A 4 33.45 -1.15 -15.84
CA LEU A 4 32.72 -1.42 -14.59
C LEU A 4 32.25 -0.13 -13.90
N ASN A 5 33.07 0.94 -13.98
CA ASN A 5 32.71 2.25 -13.43
C ASN A 5 31.65 2.98 -14.28
N THR A 6 31.64 2.76 -15.59
CA THR A 6 30.58 3.28 -16.48
C THR A 6 29.24 2.61 -16.22
N ILE A 7 29.23 1.28 -16.06
CA ILE A 7 28.04 0.50 -15.71
C ILE A 7 27.52 0.88 -14.32
N LYS A 8 28.40 1.04 -13.32
CA LYS A 8 28.02 1.54 -11.99
C LYS A 8 27.41 2.94 -12.06
N LYS A 9 27.97 3.87 -12.87
CA LYS A 9 27.38 5.20 -13.09
C LYS A 9 26.02 5.14 -13.78
N GLN A 10 25.85 4.30 -14.80
CA GLN A 10 24.57 4.14 -15.49
C GLN A 10 23.49 3.52 -14.58
N ILE A 11 23.84 2.50 -13.80
CA ILE A 11 22.95 1.90 -12.79
C ILE A 11 22.58 2.93 -11.70
N PHE A 12 23.55 3.74 -11.24
CA PHE A 12 23.29 4.80 -10.26
C PHE A 12 22.36 5.89 -10.81
N ILE A 13 22.52 6.26 -12.09
CA ILE A 13 21.63 7.22 -12.79
C ILE A 13 20.23 6.64 -12.97
N VAL A 14 20.09 5.35 -13.33
CA VAL A 14 18.79 4.67 -13.45
C VAL A 14 18.09 4.54 -12.09
N ILE A 15 18.81 4.24 -11.01
CA ILE A 15 18.27 4.21 -9.64
C ILE A 15 17.85 5.61 -9.18
N LEU A 16 18.61 6.66 -9.52
CA LEU A 16 18.22 8.05 -9.27
C LEU A 16 16.97 8.44 -10.07
N PHE A 17 16.84 7.99 -11.32
CA PHE A 17 15.66 8.22 -12.16
C PHE A 17 14.41 7.49 -11.60
N CYS A 18 14.53 6.23 -11.18
CA CYS A 18 13.42 5.47 -10.56
C CYS A 18 13.02 6.01 -9.17
N LYS A 19 13.99 6.45 -8.34
CA LYS A 19 13.71 7.17 -7.08
C LYS A 19 12.95 8.47 -7.35
N SER A 20 13.33 9.19 -8.41
CA SER A 20 12.64 10.41 -8.83
C SER A 20 11.21 10.10 -9.25
N LEU A 21 10.96 9.09 -10.10
CA LEU A 21 9.61 8.70 -10.54
C LEU A 21 8.68 8.24 -9.40
N CYS A 22 9.21 7.62 -8.34
CA CYS A 22 8.40 7.20 -7.18
C CYS A 22 8.08 8.37 -6.22
N LEU A 23 9.00 9.33 -6.09
CA LEU A 23 8.78 10.62 -5.42
C LEU A 23 7.83 11.55 -6.21
N PHE A 24 7.83 11.45 -7.54
CA PHE A 24 6.90 12.16 -8.43
C PHE A 24 5.47 11.57 -8.41
N GLY A 25 5.28 10.34 -7.91
CA GLY A 25 3.96 9.72 -7.83
C GLY A 25 3.06 10.34 -6.76
N GLN A 26 3.61 10.70 -5.60
CA GLN A 26 2.83 11.24 -4.46
C GLN A 26 2.65 12.76 -4.57
N GLN A 27 2.16 13.24 -5.71
CA GLN A 27 1.88 14.66 -5.91
C GLN A 27 0.60 15.06 -5.16
N GLY A 28 0.59 16.28 -4.63
CA GLY A 28 -0.52 16.79 -3.81
C GLY A 28 -1.91 16.58 -4.42
N ASN A 29 -2.05 16.54 -5.75
CA ASN A 29 -3.34 16.35 -6.40
C ASN A 29 -3.89 14.90 -6.34
N ASN A 30 -3.11 13.87 -6.00
CA ASN A 30 -3.55 12.47 -6.05
C ASN A 30 -3.07 11.60 -4.87
N TRP A 31 -2.71 12.19 -3.74
CA TRP A 31 -2.09 11.46 -2.63
C TRP A 31 -2.98 10.34 -2.07
N MET A 32 -4.31 10.53 -1.96
CA MET A 32 -5.19 9.49 -1.39
C MET A 32 -5.20 8.21 -2.24
N SER A 33 -4.90 8.32 -3.54
CA SER A 33 -4.83 7.18 -4.46
C SER A 33 -3.79 6.11 -4.09
N TYR A 34 -2.83 6.46 -3.23
CA TYR A 34 -1.77 5.59 -2.71
C TYR A 34 -2.12 4.94 -1.38
N LEU A 35 -3.24 5.32 -0.75
CA LEU A 35 -3.69 4.73 0.51
C LEU A 35 -4.44 3.42 0.29
N ASN A 36 -4.50 2.59 1.34
CA ASN A 36 -5.31 1.38 1.30
C ASN A 36 -6.79 1.74 1.09
N PRO A 37 -7.45 1.24 0.02
CA PRO A 37 -8.86 1.55 -0.27
C PRO A 37 -9.84 1.13 0.84
N ASN A 38 -9.44 0.19 1.70
CA ASN A 38 -10.22 -0.27 2.84
C ASN A 38 -10.07 0.58 4.11
N THR A 39 -9.18 1.57 4.12
CA THR A 39 -9.01 2.49 5.25
C THR A 39 -10.27 3.32 5.44
N ASN A 40 -10.77 3.42 6.68
CA ASN A 40 -11.86 4.32 7.02
C ASN A 40 -11.38 5.77 6.89
N ILE A 41 -12.17 6.64 6.25
CA ILE A 41 -11.81 8.05 6.04
C ILE A 41 -11.50 8.78 7.36
N ALA A 42 -12.14 8.39 8.47
CA ALA A 42 -11.92 8.97 9.79
C ALA A 42 -10.53 8.64 10.39
N ASN A 43 -9.83 7.63 9.86
CA ASN A 43 -8.51 7.23 10.34
C ASN A 43 -7.35 7.88 9.55
N ILE A 44 -7.67 8.68 8.52
CA ILE A 44 -6.70 9.36 7.66
C ILE A 44 -6.43 10.75 8.25
N THR A 45 -5.16 11.12 8.38
CA THR A 45 -4.72 12.47 8.70
C THR A 45 -4.93 13.38 7.48
N ILE A 46 -5.82 14.36 7.55
CA ILE A 46 -6.21 15.13 6.36
C ILE A 46 -5.85 16.61 6.55
N PRO A 47 -5.10 17.23 5.61
CA PRO A 47 -4.96 18.67 5.59
C PRO A 47 -6.28 19.32 5.13
N GLY A 48 -6.75 20.27 5.91
CA GLY A 48 -7.98 21.02 5.70
C GLY A 48 -7.78 22.52 5.77
N SER A 49 -8.67 23.25 5.12
CA SER A 49 -8.69 24.71 5.05
C SER A 49 -9.86 25.28 5.84
N HIS A 50 -9.58 26.21 6.75
CA HIS A 50 -10.59 27.00 7.45
C HIS A 50 -11.15 28.07 6.52
N ASP A 51 -12.47 28.30 6.58
CA ASP A 51 -13.21 29.23 5.71
C ASP A 51 -12.69 29.20 4.28
N THR A 52 -12.68 28.01 3.69
CA THR A 52 -11.96 27.64 2.47
C THR A 52 -12.15 28.64 1.33
N GLY A 53 -13.34 29.24 1.24
CA GLY A 53 -13.71 30.20 0.21
C GLY A 53 -13.39 31.66 0.51
N ALA A 54 -12.84 32.00 1.67
CA ALA A 54 -12.47 33.35 2.07
C ALA A 54 -11.08 33.73 1.54
N TYR A 55 -10.95 33.71 0.21
CA TYR A 55 -9.77 34.16 -0.55
C TYR A 55 -10.13 35.26 -1.55
N GLY A 56 -9.11 35.94 -2.08
CA GLY A 56 -9.30 36.92 -3.16
C GLY A 56 -10.01 38.21 -2.74
N GLU A 57 -10.89 38.71 -3.62
CA GLU A 57 -11.66 39.95 -3.42
C GLU A 57 -13.05 39.66 -2.84
N ALA A 58 -13.44 40.45 -1.84
CA ALA A 58 -14.76 40.39 -1.22
C ALA A 58 -15.64 41.56 -1.70
N ASP A 59 -16.97 41.40 -1.63
CA ASP A 59 -17.93 42.46 -1.91
C ASP A 59 -17.95 43.44 -0.73
N LEU A 60 -17.07 44.44 -0.78
CA LEU A 60 -16.93 45.45 0.25
C LEU A 60 -17.85 46.65 0.00
N SER A 61 -19.15 46.40 -0.19
CA SER A 61 -20.13 47.47 -0.35
C SER A 61 -20.41 48.19 1.00
N ARG A 62 -19.66 49.28 1.22
CA ARG A 62 -19.95 50.48 2.04
C ARG A 62 -19.27 50.74 3.38
N GLN A 63 -18.52 49.83 4.03
CA GLN A 63 -17.87 50.19 5.32
C GLN A 63 -16.53 49.50 5.64
N GLN A 64 -15.88 48.83 4.69
CA GLN A 64 -14.76 47.91 5.02
C GLN A 64 -13.38 48.26 4.43
N ASN A 65 -13.21 49.41 3.76
CA ASN A 65 -11.88 49.96 3.44
C ASN A 65 -11.04 50.35 4.69
N LEU A 66 -11.57 50.15 5.90
CA LEU A 66 -10.91 50.42 7.18
C LEU A 66 -10.34 49.17 7.85
N PHE A 67 -10.72 47.95 7.42
CA PHE A 67 -10.27 46.72 8.06
C PHE A 67 -9.22 46.00 7.19
N PRO A 68 -8.07 45.60 7.76
CA PRO A 68 -7.04 44.90 7.02
C PRO A 68 -7.50 43.50 6.62
N ARG A 69 -6.99 42.99 5.48
CA ARG A 69 -7.26 41.63 4.99
C ARG A 69 -7.08 40.54 6.05
N SER A 70 -6.16 40.76 7.00
CA SER A 70 -5.90 39.86 8.14
C SER A 70 -7.10 39.62 9.07
N THR A 71 -8.23 40.32 8.91
CA THR A 71 -9.44 40.12 9.73
C THR A 71 -10.46 39.19 9.09
N TYR A 72 -10.36 38.92 7.78
CA TYR A 72 -11.43 38.22 7.04
C TYR A 72 -10.96 37.31 5.91
N ILE A 73 -9.72 37.45 5.44
CA ILE A 73 -9.11 36.50 4.51
C ILE A 73 -8.42 35.42 5.32
N THR A 74 -8.69 34.17 4.97
CA THR A 74 -8.10 32.99 5.61
C THR A 74 -7.29 32.17 4.62
N GLN A 75 -7.45 32.36 3.31
CA GLN A 75 -6.74 31.62 2.28
C GLN A 75 -6.29 32.52 1.13
N ASP A 76 -5.23 32.11 0.44
CA ASP A 76 -4.72 32.78 -0.78
C ASP A 76 -4.98 31.98 -2.06
N LEU A 77 -5.46 30.74 -1.93
CA LEU A 77 -5.59 29.78 -3.02
C LEU A 77 -7.06 29.55 -3.35
N SER A 78 -7.39 29.41 -4.63
CA SER A 78 -8.72 28.96 -5.08
C SER A 78 -9.02 27.53 -4.66
N PHE A 79 -10.29 27.08 -4.71
CA PHE A 79 -10.65 25.70 -4.36
C PHE A 79 -9.89 24.67 -5.19
N TYR A 80 -9.82 24.88 -6.51
CA TYR A 80 -9.07 23.99 -7.39
C TYR A 80 -7.57 23.95 -7.07
N GLU A 81 -6.95 25.07 -6.73
CA GLU A 81 -5.53 25.11 -6.32
C GLU A 81 -5.31 24.41 -4.97
N GLN A 82 -6.20 24.62 -4.00
CA GLN A 82 -6.16 23.94 -2.70
C GLN A 82 -6.24 22.41 -2.88
N LEU A 83 -7.16 21.92 -3.72
CA LEU A 83 -7.27 20.49 -4.07
C LEU A 83 -5.99 19.99 -4.74
N ASN A 84 -5.46 20.71 -5.73
CA ASN A 84 -4.23 20.29 -6.43
C ASN A 84 -2.98 20.27 -5.53
N LYS A 85 -2.96 21.07 -4.46
CA LYS A 85 -1.88 21.03 -3.47
C LYS A 85 -2.03 19.95 -2.42
N GLY A 86 -3.22 19.37 -2.25
CA GLY A 86 -3.46 18.23 -1.36
C GLY A 86 -4.50 18.42 -0.28
N ILE A 87 -5.18 19.57 -0.22
CA ILE A 87 -6.32 19.74 0.69
C ILE A 87 -7.42 18.74 0.35
N ARG A 88 -7.93 18.02 1.36
CA ARG A 88 -9.05 17.07 1.22
C ARG A 88 -10.13 17.27 2.29
N PHE A 89 -10.09 18.41 2.98
CA PHE A 89 -11.14 18.87 3.87
C PHE A 89 -11.43 20.35 3.61
N PHE A 90 -12.68 20.68 3.30
CA PHE A 90 -13.14 22.04 3.11
C PHE A 90 -14.11 22.46 4.21
N ASP A 91 -13.79 23.54 4.93
CA ASP A 91 -14.77 24.28 5.73
C ASP A 91 -15.47 25.32 4.85
N ILE A 92 -16.76 25.12 4.59
CA ILE A 92 -17.59 25.94 3.70
C ILE A 92 -18.62 26.71 4.52
N ARG A 93 -18.56 28.04 4.44
CA ARG A 93 -19.48 28.96 5.11
C ARG A 93 -20.38 29.62 4.09
N LEU A 94 -21.69 29.46 4.27
CA LEU A 94 -22.67 29.88 3.28
C LEU A 94 -23.75 30.78 3.87
N LYS A 95 -24.26 31.62 2.98
CA LYS A 95 -25.58 32.24 3.04
C LYS A 95 -26.46 31.63 1.94
N GLU A 96 -27.76 31.53 2.17
CA GLU A 96 -28.72 31.18 1.11
C GLU A 96 -28.60 32.09 -0.11
N SER A 97 -29.05 31.59 -1.26
CA SER A 97 -28.96 32.32 -2.53
C SER A 97 -29.71 33.67 -2.50
N ASP A 98 -29.20 34.63 -3.25
CA ASP A 98 -29.92 35.89 -3.49
C ASP A 98 -30.91 35.75 -4.65
N THR A 99 -31.70 36.80 -4.88
CA THR A 99 -32.69 36.83 -5.97
C THR A 99 -32.08 36.93 -7.37
N HIS A 100 -30.80 37.27 -7.50
CA HIS A 100 -30.13 37.41 -8.80
C HIS A 100 -29.67 36.06 -9.34
N VAL A 101 -29.22 35.14 -8.47
CA VAL A 101 -28.85 33.77 -8.84
C VAL A 101 -29.54 32.76 -7.91
N PRO A 102 -30.87 32.53 -8.08
CA PRO A 102 -31.63 31.65 -7.20
C PRO A 102 -31.13 30.21 -7.21
N GLY A 103 -31.10 29.59 -6.03
CA GLY A 103 -30.68 28.20 -5.84
C GLY A 103 -29.17 27.99 -5.87
N ASP A 104 -28.36 29.06 -5.90
CA ASP A 104 -26.90 28.98 -5.76
C ASP A 104 -26.40 29.80 -4.55
N PRO A 105 -26.18 29.12 -3.39
CA PRO A 105 -25.69 29.74 -2.16
C PRO A 105 -24.39 30.54 -2.33
N ILE A 106 -24.19 31.54 -1.47
CA ILE A 106 -23.06 32.48 -1.54
C ILE A 106 -22.05 32.16 -0.45
N ILE A 107 -20.77 32.17 -0.78
CA ILE A 107 -19.68 32.05 0.19
C ILE A 107 -19.58 33.33 1.03
N VAL A 108 -19.50 33.16 2.35
CA VAL A 108 -19.42 34.25 3.33
C VAL A 108 -18.37 33.97 4.41
N HIS A 109 -17.95 35.01 5.13
CA HIS A 109 -17.20 34.90 6.38
C HIS A 109 -17.77 35.96 7.34
N GLY A 110 -18.62 35.54 8.27
CA GLY A 110 -19.48 36.45 9.00
C GLY A 110 -20.31 37.30 8.03
N ASP A 111 -20.36 38.61 8.26
CA ASP A 111 -21.12 39.56 7.41
C ASP A 111 -20.47 39.82 6.04
N ILE A 112 -19.27 39.30 5.79
CA ILE A 112 -18.50 39.54 4.57
C ILE A 112 -18.91 38.53 3.51
N LYS A 113 -19.30 39.04 2.33
CA LYS A 113 -19.67 38.21 1.18
C LYS A 113 -18.55 38.16 0.16
N PHE A 114 -18.36 37.00 -0.44
CA PHE A 114 -17.44 36.81 -1.55
C PHE A 114 -18.21 36.69 -2.87
N HIS A 115 -17.53 36.93 -4.00
CA HIS A 115 -18.12 36.78 -5.34
C HIS A 115 -18.28 35.32 -5.79
N THR A 116 -17.97 34.40 -4.88
CA THR A 116 -17.94 32.96 -5.05
C THR A 116 -19.27 32.31 -4.66
N ARG A 117 -19.72 31.38 -5.50
CA ARG A 117 -20.99 30.66 -5.37
C ARG A 117 -20.74 29.16 -5.18
N PHE A 118 -21.64 28.51 -4.44
CA PHE A 118 -21.48 27.11 -4.06
C PHE A 118 -21.56 26.15 -5.25
N LYS A 119 -22.63 26.20 -6.05
CA LYS A 119 -22.81 25.31 -7.21
C LYS A 119 -21.82 25.63 -8.31
N ARG A 120 -21.75 26.90 -8.73
CA ARG A 120 -20.93 27.32 -9.86
C ARG A 120 -19.45 27.08 -9.61
N ASP A 121 -18.94 27.54 -8.48
CA ASP A 121 -17.49 27.61 -8.25
C ASP A 121 -17.01 26.43 -7.39
N VAL A 122 -17.61 26.21 -6.22
CA VAL A 122 -17.14 25.15 -5.30
C VAL A 122 -17.37 23.76 -5.90
N LEU A 123 -18.62 23.42 -6.25
CA LEU A 123 -18.91 22.12 -6.85
C LEU A 123 -18.34 22.01 -8.27
N GLY A 124 -18.23 23.12 -9.00
CA GLY A 124 -17.56 23.18 -10.29
C GLY A 124 -16.09 22.71 -10.20
N ASP A 125 -15.33 23.29 -9.27
CA ASP A 125 -13.92 22.95 -9.04
C ASP A 125 -13.75 21.54 -8.49
N VAL A 126 -14.60 21.10 -7.55
CA VAL A 126 -14.55 19.73 -7.03
C VAL A 126 -14.84 18.70 -8.13
N LYS A 127 -15.87 18.94 -8.95
CA LYS A 127 -16.16 18.05 -10.10
C LYS A 127 -15.01 18.05 -11.11
N ARG A 128 -14.37 19.19 -11.35
CA ARG A 128 -13.17 19.26 -12.21
C ARG A 128 -12.05 18.40 -11.65
N PHE A 129 -11.73 18.59 -10.38
CA PHE A 129 -10.67 17.86 -9.70
C PHE A 129 -10.91 16.35 -9.69
N PHE A 130 -12.13 15.88 -9.39
CA PHE A 130 -12.44 14.45 -9.39
C PHE A 130 -12.43 13.79 -10.77
N ARG A 131 -12.75 14.53 -11.86
CA ARG A 131 -12.56 14.01 -13.22
C ARG A 131 -11.09 13.69 -13.51
N GLU A 132 -10.19 14.50 -12.98
CA GLU A 132 -8.75 14.38 -13.15
C GLU A 132 -8.13 13.38 -12.15
N ASN A 133 -8.75 13.18 -10.98
CA ASN A 133 -8.21 12.40 -9.86
C ASN A 133 -9.28 11.46 -9.26
N GLN A 134 -9.64 10.40 -10.00
CA GLN A 134 -10.83 9.59 -9.70
C GLN A 134 -10.79 8.81 -8.37
N LYS A 135 -9.60 8.62 -7.79
CA LYS A 135 -9.39 7.88 -6.53
C LYS A 135 -9.41 8.76 -5.28
N GLU A 136 -9.54 10.07 -5.45
CA GLU A 136 -9.56 11.03 -4.35
C GLU A 136 -10.97 11.16 -3.76
N ALA A 137 -11.04 11.69 -2.54
CA ALA A 137 -12.27 11.95 -1.80
C ALA A 137 -12.18 13.33 -1.13
N LEU A 138 -13.31 13.97 -0.84
CA LEU A 138 -13.35 15.25 -0.13
C LEU A 138 -14.25 15.14 1.08
N ILE A 139 -13.80 15.59 2.24
CA ILE A 139 -14.71 15.91 3.35
C ILE A 139 -15.10 17.38 3.22
N MET A 140 -16.39 17.69 3.29
CA MET A 140 -16.86 19.07 3.22
C MET A 140 -17.78 19.35 4.40
N THR A 141 -17.38 20.29 5.25
CA THR A 141 -18.27 20.85 6.26
C THR A 141 -19.04 22.04 5.73
N ILE A 142 -20.35 22.11 6.00
CA ILE A 142 -21.17 23.29 5.66
C ILE A 142 -21.80 23.89 6.91
N GLN A 143 -21.61 25.20 7.11
CA GLN A 143 -22.28 26.01 8.12
C GLN A 143 -23.06 27.16 7.45
N SER A 144 -24.25 27.48 7.99
CA SER A 144 -24.91 28.76 7.73
C SER A 144 -24.29 29.82 8.63
N ASP A 145 -23.56 30.76 8.04
CA ASP A 145 -22.89 31.83 8.79
C ASP A 145 -23.72 33.13 8.79
N GLN A 146 -24.60 33.27 7.79
CA GLN A 146 -25.50 34.39 7.61
C GLN A 146 -26.82 33.94 7.01
N GLY A 147 -27.85 34.76 7.24
CA GLY A 147 -29.17 34.56 6.65
C GLY A 147 -29.98 33.43 7.29
N SER A 148 -30.75 32.72 6.48
CA SER A 148 -31.72 31.73 6.94
C SER A 148 -31.19 30.32 6.78
N ALA A 149 -30.78 29.72 7.90
CA ALA A 149 -30.33 28.32 7.97
C ALA A 149 -31.34 27.33 7.37
N SER A 150 -32.65 27.55 7.56
CA SER A 150 -33.69 26.68 6.99
C SER A 150 -33.81 26.82 5.47
N LYS A 151 -33.69 28.03 4.92
CA LYS A 151 -33.64 28.23 3.47
C LYS A 151 -32.39 27.59 2.87
N LEU A 152 -31.24 27.80 3.49
CA LEU A 152 -30.00 27.15 3.05
C LEU A 152 -30.11 25.62 3.07
N ALA A 153 -30.67 25.04 4.13
CA ALA A 153 -30.90 23.59 4.21
C ALA A 153 -31.79 23.08 3.05
N ASN A 154 -32.85 23.81 2.71
CA ASN A 154 -33.70 23.47 1.56
C ASN A 154 -32.94 23.57 0.22
N GLU A 155 -32.14 24.61 0.03
CA GLU A 155 -31.30 24.75 -1.18
C GLU A 155 -30.27 23.62 -1.30
N LEU A 156 -29.62 23.24 -0.20
CA LEU A 156 -28.68 22.12 -0.18
C LEU A 156 -29.38 20.79 -0.53
N ASN A 157 -30.56 20.53 0.02
CA ASN A 157 -31.34 19.35 -0.34
C ASN A 157 -31.72 19.35 -1.83
N ASN A 158 -32.13 20.50 -2.38
CA ASN A 158 -32.42 20.60 -3.81
C ASN A 158 -31.17 20.32 -4.67
N ILE A 159 -30.00 20.82 -4.25
CA ILE A 159 -28.73 20.54 -4.93
C ILE A 159 -28.37 19.06 -4.86
N MET A 160 -28.50 18.43 -3.70
CA MET A 160 -28.18 17.01 -3.53
C MET A 160 -29.17 16.08 -4.26
N ASN A 161 -30.39 16.54 -4.52
CA ASN A 161 -31.39 15.77 -5.27
C ASN A 161 -31.32 16.01 -6.79
N ASP A 162 -30.62 17.05 -7.24
CA ASP A 162 -30.38 17.32 -8.66
C ASP A 162 -29.51 16.19 -9.27
N PRO A 163 -29.95 15.53 -10.36
CA PRO A 163 -29.19 14.46 -11.02
C PRO A 163 -27.75 14.84 -11.38
N SER A 164 -27.47 16.14 -11.57
CA SER A 164 -26.14 16.66 -11.90
C SER A 164 -25.14 16.57 -10.75
N TYR A 165 -25.62 16.41 -9.51
CA TYR A 165 -24.83 16.43 -8.28
C TYR A 165 -25.15 15.27 -7.33
N ARG A 166 -26.29 14.58 -7.47
CA ARG A 166 -26.71 13.53 -6.54
C ARG A 166 -25.63 12.51 -6.23
N ASP A 167 -24.94 12.02 -7.27
CA ASP A 167 -23.94 10.97 -7.11
C ASP A 167 -22.58 11.49 -6.60
N LEU A 168 -22.41 12.83 -6.56
CA LEU A 168 -21.24 13.51 -6.02
C LEU A 168 -21.20 13.44 -4.48
N PHE A 169 -22.35 13.35 -3.82
CA PHE A 169 -22.42 13.37 -2.36
C PHE A 169 -22.57 11.97 -1.79
N PHE A 170 -21.87 11.72 -0.69
CA PHE A 170 -22.09 10.60 0.21
C PHE A 170 -22.89 11.09 1.41
N THR A 171 -24.11 10.58 1.58
CA THR A 171 -25.10 11.09 2.53
C THR A 171 -25.52 10.08 3.59
N ASP A 172 -24.86 8.92 3.69
CA ASP A 172 -25.10 8.00 4.81
C ASP A 172 -24.55 8.61 6.11
N ASN A 173 -25.26 8.39 7.23
CA ASN A 173 -24.82 8.85 8.54
C ASN A 173 -23.75 7.93 9.15
N ARG A 174 -22.59 7.79 8.50
CA ARG A 174 -21.43 7.00 8.93
C ARG A 174 -20.15 7.49 8.28
N PHE A 175 -19.00 7.10 8.82
CA PHE A 175 -17.72 7.26 8.13
C PHE A 175 -17.45 6.06 7.21
N PRO A 176 -17.42 6.24 5.88
CA PRO A 176 -17.17 5.15 4.93
C PRO A 176 -15.68 4.83 4.76
N LYS A 177 -15.40 3.70 4.10
CA LYS A 177 -14.07 3.38 3.58
C LYS A 177 -13.73 4.27 2.39
N LEU A 178 -12.44 4.54 2.18
CA LEU A 178 -11.95 5.40 1.10
C LEU A 178 -12.47 4.95 -0.28
N GLN A 179 -12.57 3.63 -0.53
CA GLN A 179 -13.09 3.11 -1.80
C GLN A 179 -14.53 3.48 -2.11
N GLU A 180 -15.35 3.74 -1.09
CA GLU A 180 -16.75 4.15 -1.24
C GLU A 180 -16.86 5.66 -1.56
N LEU A 181 -15.80 6.42 -1.29
CA LEU A 181 -15.73 7.88 -1.50
C LEU A 181 -14.97 8.29 -2.76
N LYS A 182 -14.58 7.36 -3.63
CA LYS A 182 -13.90 7.68 -4.89
C LYS A 182 -14.72 8.68 -5.69
N SER A 183 -14.15 9.87 -5.93
CA SER A 183 -14.82 10.99 -6.61
C SER A 183 -16.09 11.48 -5.92
N LYS A 184 -16.17 11.37 -4.58
CA LYS A 184 -17.32 11.81 -3.78
C LYS A 184 -16.94 12.74 -2.64
N ILE A 185 -17.92 13.52 -2.24
CA ILE A 185 -17.90 14.42 -1.09
C ILE A 185 -18.60 13.71 0.08
N LEU A 186 -17.88 13.45 1.16
CA LEU A 186 -18.50 13.19 2.46
C LEU A 186 -19.02 14.51 3.02
N LEU A 187 -20.33 14.71 2.96
CA LEU A 187 -20.97 15.92 3.48
C LEU A 187 -21.19 15.81 4.98
N ILE A 188 -20.74 16.84 5.71
CA ILE A 188 -20.97 17.00 7.13
C ILE A 188 -21.57 18.39 7.38
N THR A 189 -22.74 18.50 7.96
CA THR A 189 -23.35 19.81 8.24
C THR A 189 -23.16 20.24 9.70
N ARG A 190 -23.02 21.55 9.90
CA ARG A 190 -22.79 22.19 11.20
C ARG A 190 -24.06 22.89 11.65
N SER A 191 -24.77 22.28 12.59
CA SER A 191 -26.03 22.81 13.15
C SER A 191 -27.12 23.13 12.09
N LEU A 192 -27.09 22.43 10.94
CA LEU A 192 -28.12 22.52 9.89
C LEU A 192 -29.01 21.27 9.89
N ASN A 193 -30.17 21.40 10.54
CA ASN A 193 -31.15 20.33 10.61
C ASN A 193 -31.77 20.05 9.24
N ASN A 194 -32.31 18.84 9.06
CA ASN A 194 -33.03 18.39 7.87
C ASN A 194 -32.19 18.35 6.58
N VAL A 195 -30.88 18.15 6.69
CA VAL A 195 -29.98 17.89 5.55
C VAL A 195 -29.46 16.46 5.68
N ALA A 196 -29.48 15.68 4.59
CA ALA A 196 -28.97 14.32 4.58
C ALA A 196 -27.44 14.29 4.81
N GLY A 197 -26.94 13.19 5.39
CA GLY A 197 -25.53 13.05 5.79
C GLY A 197 -25.33 13.15 7.29
N ILE A 198 -24.10 13.46 7.68
CA ILE A 198 -23.72 13.61 9.09
C ILE A 198 -24.00 15.04 9.50
N ASN A 199 -24.62 15.25 10.66
CA ASN A 199 -24.76 16.56 11.28
C ASN A 199 -24.02 16.56 12.63
N TYR A 200 -23.30 17.63 12.94
CA TYR A 200 -22.82 17.89 14.29
C TYR A 200 -23.04 19.34 14.69
N SER A 201 -23.06 19.61 15.99
CA SER A 201 -23.14 20.97 16.52
C SER A 201 -21.89 21.25 17.37
N PRO A 202 -20.92 22.04 16.87
CA PRO A 202 -19.74 22.38 17.65
C PRO A 202 -20.15 23.25 18.85
N VAL A 203 -19.48 23.04 19.97
CA VAL A 203 -19.56 23.98 21.09
C VAL A 203 -18.58 25.13 20.83
N ASP A 204 -19.02 26.34 21.16
CA ASP A 204 -18.26 27.54 20.86
C ASP A 204 -16.98 27.64 21.70
N ASN A 205 -15.86 27.97 21.05
CA ASN A 205 -14.55 28.20 21.66
C ASN A 205 -14.06 27.15 22.67
N VAL A 206 -14.31 25.86 22.43
CA VAL A 206 -13.87 24.74 23.30
C VAL A 206 -13.41 23.51 22.51
N THR A 207 -12.78 22.56 23.21
CA THR A 207 -12.61 21.18 22.72
C THR A 207 -13.70 20.30 23.32
N SER A 208 -14.57 19.73 22.49
CA SER A 208 -15.68 18.90 22.95
C SER A 208 -16.04 17.79 21.96
N VAL A 209 -16.75 16.78 22.45
CA VAL A 209 -17.46 15.83 21.58
C VAL A 209 -18.69 16.56 21.03
N ALA A 210 -18.81 16.63 19.71
CA ALA A 210 -19.87 17.36 19.03
C ALA A 210 -20.94 16.44 18.41
N ASN A 211 -20.62 15.15 18.25
CA ASN A 211 -21.57 14.08 17.95
C ASN A 211 -21.05 12.76 18.53
N THR A 212 -21.93 11.90 19.05
CA THR A 212 -21.59 10.57 19.57
C THR A 212 -21.82 9.44 18.56
N ASN A 213 -22.65 9.63 17.53
CA ASN A 213 -22.89 8.64 16.48
C ASN A 213 -23.24 9.27 15.11
N PRO A 214 -22.32 9.22 14.13
CA PRO A 214 -20.94 8.77 14.26
C PRO A 214 -20.14 9.73 15.15
N TYR A 215 -19.12 9.21 15.85
CA TYR A 215 -18.39 10.00 16.85
C TYR A 215 -17.52 11.09 16.18
N ILE A 216 -17.76 12.35 16.56
CA ILE A 216 -16.98 13.51 16.14
C ILE A 216 -16.50 14.27 17.39
N LYS A 217 -15.19 14.45 17.50
CA LYS A 217 -14.60 15.36 18.49
C LYS A 217 -13.97 16.55 17.78
N VAL A 218 -14.25 17.74 18.30
CA VAL A 218 -13.84 19.00 17.68
C VAL A 218 -13.05 19.82 18.69
N ASN A 219 -11.84 20.25 18.32
CA ASN A 219 -11.20 21.41 18.94
C ASN A 219 -11.62 22.63 18.13
N ASN A 220 -12.40 23.52 18.72
CA ASN A 220 -12.92 24.73 18.09
C ASN A 220 -12.45 26.00 18.82
N TYR A 221 -11.27 25.99 19.44
CA TYR A 221 -10.76 27.13 20.21
C TYR A 221 -10.24 28.26 19.29
N TYR A 222 -11.10 29.02 18.62
CA TYR A 222 -10.69 29.99 17.58
C TYR A 222 -10.42 31.41 18.10
N ASN A 223 -10.99 31.81 19.25
CA ASN A 223 -10.79 33.15 19.82
C ASN A 223 -9.79 33.10 20.97
N LEU A 224 -8.59 33.65 20.73
CA LEU A 224 -7.49 33.64 21.70
C LEU A 224 -7.46 34.91 22.57
N GLY A 225 -8.30 35.92 22.25
CA GLY A 225 -8.27 37.23 22.91
C GLY A 225 -7.00 38.01 22.57
N THR A 226 -6.57 38.89 23.48
CA THR A 226 -5.31 39.62 23.34
C THR A 226 -4.20 38.87 24.07
N ASP A 227 -3.11 38.60 23.37
CA ASP A 227 -1.90 38.08 24.00
C ASP A 227 -1.28 39.13 24.92
N SER A 228 -1.01 38.73 26.16
CA SER A 228 -0.35 39.56 27.16
C SER A 228 1.10 39.10 27.33
N CYS A 229 2.04 40.03 27.21
CA CYS A 229 3.39 39.80 27.70
C CYS A 229 3.35 39.72 29.23
N LEU A 230 3.85 38.62 29.79
CA LEU A 230 4.02 38.54 31.24
C LEU A 230 5.05 39.59 31.66
N SER A 231 4.75 40.25 32.78
CA SER A 231 5.42 41.38 33.43
C SER A 231 6.94 41.52 33.21
N TRP A 232 7.42 42.77 33.32
CA TRP A 232 8.81 43.15 33.03
C TRP A 232 9.87 42.30 33.76
N PRO A 233 10.95 41.87 33.08
CA PRO A 233 11.24 42.07 31.66
C PRO A 233 10.26 41.27 30.80
N PHE A 234 9.62 41.93 29.81
CA PHE A 234 8.56 41.35 29.00
C PHE A 234 8.99 39.99 28.45
N THR A 235 8.52 38.93 29.07
CA THR A 235 8.90 37.56 28.77
C THR A 235 7.63 36.79 28.46
N ASN A 236 7.72 35.91 27.47
CA ASN A 236 6.62 35.06 27.02
C ASN A 236 5.35 35.85 26.60
N CYS A 237 5.40 36.46 25.41
CA CYS A 237 4.30 37.25 24.83
C CYS A 237 3.26 36.42 24.04
N ASP A 238 3.37 35.09 24.02
CA ASP A 238 2.55 34.22 23.19
C ASP A 238 1.67 33.25 24.01
N VAL A 239 1.33 33.63 25.25
CA VAL A 239 0.69 32.71 26.23
C VAL A 239 -0.61 32.08 25.70
N ASN A 240 -1.50 32.83 25.04
CA ASN A 240 -2.74 32.24 24.52
C ASN A 240 -2.47 31.39 23.28
N LYS A 241 -1.53 31.79 22.42
CA LYS A 241 -1.08 30.98 21.28
C LYS A 241 -0.43 29.67 21.73
N ASP A 242 0.37 29.67 22.80
CA ASP A 242 0.91 28.46 23.41
C ASP A 242 -0.18 27.55 23.99
N ARG A 243 -1.17 28.14 24.67
CA ARG A 243 -2.31 27.38 25.19
C ARG A 243 -3.14 26.75 24.06
N LYS A 244 -3.36 27.47 22.96
CA LYS A 244 -4.02 26.94 21.75
C LYS A 244 -3.19 25.80 21.13
N TRP A 245 -1.87 25.97 21.02
CA TRP A 245 -0.97 24.91 20.55
C TRP A 245 -1.03 23.66 21.44
N GLY A 246 -1.11 23.84 22.76
CA GLY A 246 -1.35 22.77 23.72
C GLY A 246 -2.59 21.94 23.36
N ARG A 247 -3.74 22.61 23.16
CA ARG A 247 -5.01 21.95 22.76
C ARG A 247 -4.93 21.25 21.40
N VAL A 248 -4.27 21.87 20.44
CA VAL A 248 -4.04 21.28 19.11
C VAL A 248 -3.24 19.98 19.26
N LYS A 249 -2.16 19.98 20.04
CA LYS A 249 -1.37 18.77 20.32
C LYS A 249 -2.15 17.70 21.08
N GLU A 250 -2.87 18.07 22.13
CA GLU A 250 -3.67 17.14 22.92
C GLU A 250 -4.67 16.38 22.04
N LEU A 251 -5.37 17.08 21.14
CA LEU A 251 -6.31 16.42 20.24
C LEU A 251 -5.62 15.58 19.16
N MET A 252 -4.44 15.99 18.69
CA MET A 252 -3.60 15.17 17.81
C MET A 252 -3.15 13.87 18.50
N GLU A 253 -2.70 13.94 19.75
CA GLU A 253 -2.29 12.77 20.54
C GLU A 253 -3.47 11.86 20.86
N GLU A 254 -4.65 12.43 21.14
CA GLU A 254 -5.86 11.65 21.33
C GLU A 254 -6.32 10.94 20.06
N ALA A 255 -6.28 11.63 18.91
CA ALA A 255 -6.59 11.01 17.62
C ALA A 255 -5.70 9.78 17.36
N ASP A 256 -4.42 9.92 17.65
CA ASP A 256 -3.42 8.86 17.46
C ASP A 256 -3.69 7.65 18.35
N ASN A 257 -3.93 7.89 19.63
CA ASN A 257 -4.31 6.85 20.60
C ASN A 257 -5.59 6.11 20.22
N ASN A 258 -6.39 6.67 19.30
CA ASN A 258 -7.68 6.14 18.88
C ASN A 258 -7.74 5.80 17.38
N ARG A 259 -6.60 5.62 16.71
CA ARG A 259 -6.45 5.49 15.24
C ARG A 259 -7.23 4.36 14.54
N TYR A 260 -7.87 3.45 15.29
CA TYR A 260 -8.71 2.37 14.75
C TYR A 260 -10.14 2.35 15.31
N SER A 261 -10.55 3.42 15.98
CA SER A 261 -11.85 3.51 16.64
C SER A 261 -12.96 4.07 15.74
N ASN A 262 -12.67 4.38 14.47
CA ASN A 262 -13.60 5.03 13.52
C ASN A 262 -14.20 6.32 14.10
N ARG A 263 -13.36 7.12 14.78
CA ARG A 263 -13.71 8.41 15.37
C ARG A 263 -13.10 9.53 14.55
N LEU A 264 -13.89 10.52 14.16
CA LEU A 264 -13.39 11.68 13.43
C LEU A 264 -12.97 12.78 14.40
N TYR A 265 -11.73 13.23 14.26
CA TYR A 265 -11.18 14.34 15.02
C TYR A 265 -11.03 15.54 14.08
N LEU A 266 -11.74 16.63 14.39
CA LEU A 266 -11.65 17.89 13.66
C LEU A 266 -10.90 18.90 14.53
N ASN A 267 -9.67 19.20 14.15
CA ASN A 267 -8.77 20.00 14.97
C ASN A 267 -8.53 21.36 14.32
N ALA A 268 -9.25 22.37 14.80
CA ALA A 268 -9.03 23.75 14.39
C ALA A 268 -7.63 24.19 14.86
N VAL A 269 -6.72 24.31 13.92
CA VAL A 269 -5.41 24.95 14.13
C VAL A 269 -5.55 26.47 13.94
N ASN A 270 -6.46 26.87 13.06
CA ASN A 270 -6.89 28.24 12.80
C ASN A 270 -7.40 28.97 14.06
N GLY A 271 -7.48 30.31 13.95
CA GLY A 271 -7.99 31.20 15.00
C GLY A 271 -7.54 32.65 14.79
N TYR A 272 -7.84 33.51 15.75
CA TYR A 272 -7.38 34.91 15.74
C TYR A 272 -7.00 35.39 17.14
N THR A 273 -6.07 36.35 17.20
CA THR A 273 -5.86 37.22 18.36
C THR A 273 -6.52 38.57 18.12
N SER A 274 -6.64 39.41 19.15
CA SER A 274 -7.19 40.75 19.05
C SER A 274 -6.08 41.80 19.15
N LYS A 275 -5.93 42.63 18.10
CA LYS A 275 -4.99 43.76 18.06
C LYS A 275 -5.70 45.10 18.15
N LYS A 276 -5.08 46.06 18.84
CA LYS A 276 -5.56 47.44 18.89
C LYS A 276 -4.85 48.24 17.80
N ILE A 277 -5.62 48.93 16.96
CA ILE A 277 -5.10 49.86 15.94
C ILE A 277 -5.48 51.27 16.36
N ALA A 278 -4.56 52.23 16.23
CA ALA A 278 -4.76 53.60 16.70
C ALA A 278 -6.01 54.28 16.11
N GLN A 279 -6.39 53.92 14.88
CA GLN A 279 -7.54 54.48 14.17
C GLN A 279 -8.88 53.80 14.48
N ILE A 280 -8.89 52.67 15.20
CA ILE A 280 -10.11 51.90 15.49
C ILE A 280 -10.27 51.75 17.01
N PRO A 281 -11.33 52.30 17.62
CA PRO A 281 -11.51 52.28 19.08
C PRO A 281 -11.58 50.87 19.68
N THR A 282 -12.13 49.92 18.92
CA THR A 282 -12.30 48.52 19.31
C THR A 282 -11.15 47.65 18.79
N PRO A 283 -10.62 46.71 19.59
CA PRO A 283 -9.70 45.70 19.08
C PRO A 283 -10.30 44.96 17.89
N ILE A 284 -9.47 44.67 16.90
CA ILE A 284 -9.86 43.94 15.70
C ILE A 284 -9.18 42.58 15.64
N PRO A 285 -9.76 41.58 14.96
CA PRO A 285 -9.13 40.28 14.76
C PRO A 285 -7.81 40.37 13.98
N ASP A 286 -6.87 39.50 14.34
CA ASP A 286 -5.66 39.23 13.57
C ASP A 286 -5.51 37.72 13.40
N ILE A 287 -5.89 37.24 12.21
CA ILE A 287 -5.80 35.83 11.82
C ILE A 287 -4.33 35.47 11.55
N THR A 288 -3.58 36.40 10.96
CA THR A 288 -2.17 36.18 10.58
C THR A 288 -1.26 35.97 11.78
N ASP A 289 -1.50 36.66 12.90
CA ASP A 289 -0.77 36.45 14.17
C ASP A 289 -0.87 35.01 14.67
N VAL A 290 -2.01 34.34 14.45
CA VAL A 290 -2.19 32.94 14.83
C VAL A 290 -1.61 31.99 13.78
N SER A 291 -1.88 32.21 12.48
CA SER A 291 -1.38 31.32 11.43
C SER A 291 0.15 31.28 11.34
N ASP A 292 0.80 32.45 11.46
CA ASP A 292 2.27 32.57 11.42
C ASP A 292 2.93 31.87 12.61
N TYR A 293 2.22 31.79 13.75
CA TYR A 293 2.66 31.06 14.93
C TYR A 293 2.41 29.56 14.84
N MET A 294 1.25 29.15 14.32
CA MET A 294 0.79 27.76 14.35
C MET A 294 1.35 26.93 13.21
N ASN A 295 1.36 27.46 11.97
CA ASN A 295 1.73 26.69 10.79
C ASN A 295 3.16 26.11 10.87
N PRO A 296 4.21 26.86 11.28
CA PRO A 296 5.54 26.31 11.48
C PRO A 296 5.61 25.24 12.59
N ARG A 297 4.78 25.37 13.63
CA ARG A 297 4.71 24.39 14.73
C ARG A 297 4.08 23.08 14.28
N VAL A 298 3.01 23.14 13.47
CA VAL A 298 2.44 21.96 12.81
C VAL A 298 3.50 21.26 11.98
N ILE A 299 4.18 21.96 11.07
CA ILE A 299 5.26 21.39 10.24
C ILE A 299 6.32 20.70 11.10
N ASN A 300 6.76 21.35 12.19
CA ASN A 300 7.78 20.78 13.06
C ASN A 300 7.28 19.60 13.89
N TYR A 301 6.00 19.59 14.26
CA TYR A 301 5.39 18.49 15.00
C TYR A 301 5.21 17.25 14.14
N MET A 302 4.85 17.43 12.86
CA MET A 302 4.67 16.34 11.89
C MET A 302 5.95 15.54 11.62
N LYS A 303 7.14 16.11 11.89
CA LYS A 303 8.45 15.44 11.76
C LYS A 303 8.73 14.35 12.83
N LYS A 304 7.74 13.78 13.50
CA LYS A 304 7.91 12.73 14.53
C LYS A 304 7.02 11.53 14.19
N ILE A 305 7.60 10.37 13.82
CA ILE A 305 6.84 9.32 13.11
C ILE A 305 6.32 8.15 13.97
N ASP A 306 4.99 8.02 14.02
CA ASP A 306 4.09 7.00 13.42
C ASP A 306 2.73 7.24 14.09
N LYS A 307 1.96 8.23 13.60
CA LYS A 307 0.76 8.73 14.29
C LYS A 307 -0.38 9.14 13.34
N SER A 308 -1.63 8.93 13.76
CA SER A 308 -2.84 9.47 13.08
C SER A 308 -3.34 10.70 13.81
N TYR A 309 -3.51 11.83 13.12
CA TYR A 309 -3.80 13.14 13.76
C TYR A 309 -5.18 13.70 13.43
N GLY A 310 -6.00 12.95 12.68
CA GLY A 310 -7.30 13.41 12.21
C GLY A 310 -7.19 14.57 11.21
N VAL A 311 -8.23 15.40 11.13
CA VAL A 311 -8.27 16.56 10.24
C VAL A 311 -7.65 17.77 10.92
N LEU A 312 -6.68 18.42 10.27
CA LEU A 312 -6.15 19.71 10.69
C LEU A 312 -6.70 20.83 9.83
N ILE A 313 -7.43 21.76 10.45
CA ILE A 313 -8.13 22.84 9.76
C ILE A 313 -7.32 24.13 9.97
N LEU A 314 -6.80 24.70 8.87
CA LEU A 314 -5.71 25.68 8.90
C LEU A 314 -6.07 26.95 8.11
N ASP A 315 -5.49 28.09 8.52
CA ASP A 315 -5.47 29.33 7.75
C ASP A 315 -4.14 29.45 6.98
N TRP A 316 -4.16 30.17 5.86
CA TRP A 316 -3.01 30.53 5.02
C TRP A 316 -2.16 29.31 4.64
N VAL A 317 -2.84 28.28 4.13
CA VAL A 317 -2.16 27.01 3.79
C VAL A 317 -1.19 27.20 2.63
N ASN A 318 0.00 26.60 2.76
CA ASN A 318 1.00 26.53 1.70
C ASN A 318 1.40 25.09 1.41
N THR A 319 2.11 24.87 0.30
CA THR A 319 2.52 23.53 -0.13
C THR A 319 3.31 22.77 0.94
N SER A 320 4.27 23.41 1.61
CA SER A 320 5.09 22.73 2.64
C SER A 320 4.27 22.26 3.85
N LEU A 321 3.29 23.06 4.28
CA LEU A 321 2.38 22.71 5.36
C LEU A 321 1.45 21.56 4.97
N ILE A 322 0.84 21.65 3.78
CA ILE A 322 -0.08 20.63 3.27
C ILE A 322 0.66 19.30 3.12
N GLU A 323 1.86 19.33 2.52
CA GLU A 323 2.73 18.17 2.40
C GLU A 323 3.09 17.57 3.75
N ALA A 324 3.53 18.38 4.72
CA ALA A 324 3.89 17.88 6.05
C ALA A 324 2.74 17.12 6.73
N ILE A 325 1.48 17.44 6.42
CA ILE A 325 0.31 16.80 7.02
C ILE A 325 -0.08 15.55 6.26
N TYR A 326 -0.35 15.64 4.94
CA TYR A 326 -0.82 14.44 4.23
C TYR A 326 0.25 13.38 4.17
N LYS A 327 1.53 13.80 4.17
CA LYS A 327 2.62 12.86 4.06
C LYS A 327 2.72 11.96 5.30
N VAL A 328 2.21 12.30 6.48
CA VAL A 328 2.21 11.39 7.66
C VAL A 328 1.32 10.16 7.51
N ASN A 329 0.37 10.16 6.57
CA ASN A 329 -0.40 8.95 6.23
C ASN A 329 0.44 7.94 5.45
N PHE A 330 1.52 8.44 4.90
CA PHE A 330 2.58 7.67 4.31
C PHE A 330 3.65 7.67 5.39
N ASP A 331 4.32 6.57 5.58
CA ASP A 331 5.45 6.60 6.49
C ASP A 331 6.55 7.44 5.83
N GLU A 332 6.64 8.75 6.14
CA GLU A 332 7.68 9.62 5.56
C GLU A 332 9.10 9.19 5.95
N TRP A 333 9.26 8.34 6.95
CA TRP A 333 10.52 7.63 7.25
C TRP A 333 10.49 6.12 6.93
N ALA A 334 9.43 5.57 6.32
CA ALA A 334 9.51 4.26 5.63
C ALA A 334 10.17 4.34 4.26
N PHE A 335 10.52 5.54 3.79
CA PHE A 335 11.44 5.63 2.66
C PHE A 335 12.86 5.20 3.01
N ASP A 336 13.20 5.18 4.31
CA ASP A 336 14.46 4.61 4.78
C ASP A 336 14.22 3.37 5.64
N THR A 337 13.22 3.34 6.53
CA THR A 337 12.94 2.17 7.38
C THR A 337 12.38 1.03 6.54
N ARG A 338 13.12 -0.08 6.44
CA ARG A 338 12.72 -1.27 5.68
C ARG A 338 12.19 -2.37 6.60
N ALA A 339 12.59 -2.36 7.87
CA ALA A 339 12.02 -3.21 8.91
C ALA A 339 12.05 -2.57 10.30
N VAL A 340 11.17 -3.03 11.18
CA VAL A 340 11.13 -2.70 12.61
C VAL A 340 11.41 -3.98 13.40
N LEU A 341 12.44 -3.94 14.24
CA LEU A 341 12.86 -5.06 15.09
C LEU A 341 12.36 -4.82 16.50
N TYR A 342 11.82 -5.85 17.13
CA TYR A 342 11.24 -5.79 18.46
C TYR A 342 11.97 -6.76 19.37
N GLN A 343 12.21 -6.30 20.60
CA GLN A 343 12.90 -7.09 21.60
C GLN A 343 12.07 -8.29 22.05
N ASP A 344 10.75 -8.15 22.12
CA ASP A 344 9.86 -9.23 22.56
C ASP A 344 9.05 -9.80 21.41
N SER A 345 8.51 -11.01 21.62
CA SER A 345 7.54 -11.62 20.72
C SER A 345 6.28 -10.75 20.56
N ASN A 346 5.57 -10.94 19.45
CA ASN A 346 4.31 -10.28 19.13
C ASN A 346 4.41 -8.74 19.05
N PHE A 347 5.56 -8.23 18.61
CA PHE A 347 5.81 -6.81 18.34
C PHE A 347 5.75 -5.92 19.59
N LYS A 348 6.30 -6.42 20.70
CA LYS A 348 6.31 -5.75 22.01
C LYS A 348 7.74 -5.43 22.45
N GLY A 349 7.86 -4.73 23.58
CA GLY A 349 9.14 -4.33 24.15
C GLY A 349 9.76 -3.13 23.42
N ASP A 350 11.04 -2.91 23.68
CA ASP A 350 11.83 -1.93 22.94
C ASP A 350 11.87 -2.29 21.46
N ALA A 351 12.03 -1.28 20.62
CA ALA A 351 12.04 -1.47 19.17
C ALA A 351 12.99 -0.51 18.46
N ILE A 352 13.71 -1.04 17.48
CA ILE A 352 14.55 -0.24 16.58
C ILE A 352 14.05 -0.34 15.14
N ARG A 353 14.22 0.75 14.40
CA ARG A 353 13.90 0.84 12.98
C ARG A 353 15.20 0.69 12.19
N ILE A 354 15.29 -0.34 11.34
CA ILE A 354 16.45 -0.53 10.47
C ILE A 354 16.16 -0.05 9.06
N LYS A 355 17.15 0.67 8.52
CA LYS A 355 16.98 1.42 7.27
C LYS A 355 17.65 0.78 6.07
N GLY A 356 18.50 -0.21 6.31
CA GLY A 356 19.27 -0.91 5.30
C GLY A 356 20.08 -2.02 5.93
N ASP A 357 21.21 -2.31 5.32
CA ASP A 357 22.12 -3.32 5.86
C ASP A 357 22.72 -2.78 7.16
N ASP A 358 22.75 -3.60 8.19
CA ASP A 358 23.38 -3.31 9.47
C ASP A 358 24.34 -4.45 9.80
N ALA A 359 25.64 -4.17 9.64
CA ALA A 359 26.70 -5.17 9.82
C ALA A 359 26.89 -5.55 11.30
N TYR A 360 26.37 -4.75 12.24
CA TYR A 360 26.43 -5.06 13.66
C TYR A 360 25.40 -4.26 14.47
N LEU A 361 24.34 -4.94 14.92
CA LEU A 361 23.20 -4.33 15.62
C LEU A 361 23.55 -3.71 16.99
N GLY A 362 24.72 -4.06 17.54
CA GLY A 362 25.25 -3.46 18.77
C GLY A 362 25.76 -2.02 18.61
N SER A 363 25.96 -1.53 17.37
CA SER A 363 26.44 -0.16 17.11
C SER A 363 25.34 0.91 17.16
N SER A 364 24.07 0.49 17.16
CA SER A 364 22.93 1.40 17.27
C SER A 364 22.85 1.98 18.69
N GLY A 365 22.43 3.24 18.86
CA GLY A 365 22.36 3.94 20.16
C GLY A 365 21.44 3.29 21.22
N GLN A 366 20.81 2.14 20.91
CA GLN A 366 19.98 1.33 21.80
C GLN A 366 20.50 -0.11 22.00
N ASN A 367 21.60 -0.51 21.33
CA ASN A 367 22.27 -1.83 21.42
C ASN A 367 21.30 -3.04 21.35
N PHE A 368 20.97 -3.45 20.13
CA PHE A 368 19.99 -4.50 19.81
C PHE A 368 20.60 -5.85 19.42
N ASN A 369 21.91 -6.02 19.63
CA ASN A 369 22.60 -7.29 19.37
C ASN A 369 21.97 -8.40 20.22
N ASP A 370 21.62 -9.53 19.60
CA ASP A 370 21.17 -10.74 20.29
C ASP A 370 19.94 -10.50 21.19
N LYS A 371 18.99 -9.70 20.69
CA LYS A 371 17.77 -9.30 21.43
C LYS A 371 16.50 -9.37 20.61
N ILE A 372 16.56 -9.80 19.35
CA ILE A 372 15.41 -9.68 18.45
C ILE A 372 14.54 -10.93 18.58
N SER A 373 13.29 -10.72 18.99
CA SER A 373 12.29 -11.79 19.08
C SER A 373 11.15 -11.67 18.08
N SER A 374 10.86 -10.48 17.53
CA SER A 374 9.87 -10.32 16.46
C SER A 374 10.19 -9.14 15.53
N VAL A 375 9.68 -9.19 14.29
CA VAL A 375 10.05 -8.24 13.24
C VAL A 375 8.85 -7.88 12.36
N LYS A 376 8.71 -6.60 12.00
CA LYS A 376 7.83 -6.15 10.92
C LYS A 376 8.67 -5.63 9.76
N VAL A 377 8.73 -6.39 8.67
CA VAL A 377 9.36 -5.99 7.42
C VAL A 377 8.30 -5.38 6.50
N ILE A 378 8.61 -4.21 5.93
CA ILE A 378 7.71 -3.52 5.01
C ILE A 378 7.55 -4.34 3.73
N SER A 379 6.33 -4.35 3.17
CA SER A 379 6.04 -5.03 1.91
C SER A 379 6.95 -4.54 0.79
N GLY A 380 7.47 -5.46 -0.04
CA GLY A 380 8.48 -5.15 -1.05
C GLY A 380 9.92 -5.23 -0.55
N TYR A 381 10.14 -5.72 0.67
CA TYR A 381 11.48 -5.99 1.22
C TYR A 381 11.54 -7.36 1.92
N GLU A 382 12.73 -7.93 1.94
CA GLU A 382 13.10 -9.08 2.76
C GLU A 382 14.39 -8.76 3.51
N TYR A 383 14.46 -9.21 4.75
CA TYR A 383 15.67 -9.16 5.55
C TYR A 383 16.20 -10.55 5.85
N PHE A 384 17.51 -10.66 5.94
CA PHE A 384 18.24 -11.82 6.42
C PHE A 384 18.91 -11.44 7.73
N GLY A 385 18.47 -12.06 8.82
CA GLY A 385 19.10 -11.92 10.13
C GLY A 385 20.13 -13.01 10.34
N TYR A 386 21.38 -12.61 10.61
CA TYR A 386 22.52 -13.49 10.79
C TYR A 386 22.94 -13.56 12.25
N GLU A 387 23.35 -14.76 12.67
CA GLU A 387 23.85 -15.08 14.00
C GLU A 387 25.09 -14.25 14.37
N ASN A 388 25.96 -13.93 13.41
CA ASN A 388 27.17 -13.17 13.67
C ASN A 388 27.17 -11.82 12.94
N SER A 389 28.10 -10.94 13.34
CA SER A 389 28.38 -9.68 12.64
C SER A 389 28.83 -9.89 11.19
N ASN A 390 28.74 -8.83 10.38
CA ASN A 390 29.14 -8.81 8.97
C ASN A 390 28.47 -9.89 8.10
N TYR A 391 27.20 -10.21 8.40
CA TYR A 391 26.34 -11.08 7.61
C TYR A 391 26.87 -12.52 7.49
N SER A 392 27.34 -13.10 8.60
CA SER A 392 27.97 -14.41 8.63
C SER A 392 27.34 -15.37 9.65
N GLY A 393 27.57 -16.68 9.49
CA GLY A 393 26.97 -17.73 10.34
C GLY A 393 25.57 -18.15 9.89
N LYS A 394 24.81 -18.76 10.80
CA LYS A 394 23.43 -19.18 10.53
C LYS A 394 22.55 -17.96 10.30
N TYR A 395 21.54 -18.08 9.45
CA TYR A 395 20.64 -16.96 9.16
C TYR A 395 19.16 -17.37 9.07
N VAL A 396 18.29 -16.38 9.19
CA VAL A 396 16.83 -16.49 9.01
C VAL A 396 16.35 -15.43 8.03
N SER A 397 15.47 -15.82 7.11
CA SER A 397 14.74 -14.89 6.25
C SER A 397 13.52 -14.34 6.99
N LEU A 398 13.34 -13.02 6.92
CA LEU A 398 12.33 -12.26 7.63
C LEU A 398 11.55 -11.43 6.60
N ARG A 399 10.25 -11.70 6.48
CA ARG A 399 9.34 -11.06 5.53
C ARG A 399 8.01 -10.75 6.20
N GLY A 400 7.43 -9.58 5.91
CA GLY A 400 6.16 -9.15 6.50
C GLY A 400 6.19 -9.11 8.03
N ASN A 401 5.09 -9.50 8.68
CA ASN A 401 4.98 -9.50 10.14
C ASN A 401 5.39 -10.87 10.71
N VAL A 402 6.62 -10.98 11.20
CA VAL A 402 7.15 -12.17 11.90
C VAL A 402 6.94 -11.96 13.40
N SER A 403 5.88 -12.54 13.96
CA SER A 403 5.52 -12.37 15.38
C SER A 403 6.44 -13.12 16.35
N TYR A 404 7.22 -14.09 15.87
CA TYR A 404 8.23 -14.80 16.65
C TYR A 404 9.32 -15.35 15.72
N ILE A 405 10.60 -15.12 16.04
CA ILE A 405 11.72 -15.65 15.28
C ILE A 405 11.99 -17.10 15.72
N SER A 406 11.71 -18.07 14.85
CA SER A 406 11.90 -19.49 15.14
C SER A 406 13.22 -20.01 14.59
N GLY A 407 13.48 -21.32 14.75
CA GLY A 407 14.68 -21.96 14.20
C GLY A 407 15.96 -21.74 15.00
N GLY A 408 15.85 -21.30 16.27
CA GLY A 408 17.00 -21.12 17.16
C GLY A 408 17.84 -19.88 16.84
N LEU A 409 17.20 -18.83 16.30
CA LEU A 409 17.80 -17.50 16.09
C LEU A 409 17.05 -16.40 16.86
N ASN A 410 16.13 -16.77 17.75
CA ASN A 410 15.47 -15.84 18.66
C ASN A 410 16.50 -15.28 19.62
N ASP A 411 16.64 -13.96 19.68
CA ASP A 411 17.64 -13.29 20.52
C ASP A 411 19.09 -13.69 20.21
N GLU A 412 19.39 -14.15 18.99
CA GLU A 412 20.74 -14.54 18.57
C GLU A 412 21.17 -13.81 17.28
N ILE A 413 20.40 -12.81 16.82
CA ILE A 413 20.71 -12.08 15.59
C ILE A 413 21.63 -10.90 15.89
N SER A 414 22.80 -10.90 15.24
CA SER A 414 23.83 -9.88 15.39
C SER A 414 24.00 -8.96 14.16
N SER A 415 23.57 -9.37 12.96
CA SER A 415 23.57 -8.49 11.77
C SER A 415 22.40 -8.74 10.83
N MET A 416 22.05 -7.73 10.03
CA MET A 416 20.84 -7.71 9.20
C MET A 416 21.16 -7.21 7.78
N TYR A 417 20.88 -8.02 6.76
CA TYR A 417 21.06 -7.66 5.34
C TYR A 417 19.71 -7.66 4.63
N TRP A 418 19.46 -6.78 3.65
CA TRP A 418 18.15 -6.71 2.98
C TRP A 418 18.20 -6.79 1.46
N LEU A 419 17.06 -7.14 0.88
CA LEU A 419 16.81 -7.11 -0.56
C LEU A 419 15.50 -6.37 -0.88
N SER A 420 15.49 -5.59 -1.96
CA SER A 420 14.26 -5.05 -2.56
C SER A 420 13.60 -6.13 -3.39
N ILE A 421 12.30 -6.35 -3.15
CA ILE A 421 11.46 -7.28 -3.90
C ILE A 421 10.60 -6.43 -4.86
N PRO A 422 10.80 -6.53 -6.18
CA PRO A 422 9.95 -5.87 -7.18
C PRO A 422 8.47 -6.28 -7.00
N ASN A 423 7.52 -5.39 -7.29
CA ASN A 423 6.08 -5.74 -7.33
C ASN A 423 5.79 -6.61 -8.56
N ALA A 424 6.11 -7.90 -8.44
CA ALA A 424 6.16 -8.89 -9.48
C ALA A 424 5.71 -10.24 -8.91
N VAL A 425 5.42 -11.19 -9.78
CA VAL A 425 5.28 -12.60 -9.41
C VAL A 425 6.67 -13.19 -9.30
N HIS A 426 6.91 -13.92 -8.21
CA HIS A 426 8.19 -14.57 -7.96
C HIS A 426 8.06 -16.07 -8.11
N PHE A 427 8.97 -16.66 -8.87
CA PHE A 427 9.10 -18.10 -9.12
C PHE A 427 10.39 -18.59 -8.47
N TYR A 428 10.29 -19.70 -7.73
CA TYR A 428 11.36 -20.29 -6.92
C TYR A 428 11.66 -21.71 -7.39
N GLU A 429 12.95 -22.08 -7.37
CA GLU A 429 13.40 -23.42 -7.78
C GLU A 429 13.05 -24.47 -6.71
N ASP A 430 13.01 -24.09 -5.43
CA ASP A 430 12.61 -24.99 -4.35
C ASP A 430 11.15 -24.76 -3.88
N VAL A 431 10.61 -25.79 -3.21
CA VAL A 431 9.40 -25.69 -2.39
C VAL A 431 9.62 -24.79 -1.15
N ASN A 432 8.53 -24.22 -0.62
CA ASN A 432 8.53 -23.28 0.51
C ASN A 432 9.28 -21.97 0.24
N PHE A 433 9.31 -21.52 -1.02
CA PHE A 433 9.79 -20.20 -1.41
C PHE A 433 11.27 -19.97 -1.09
N THR A 434 12.08 -21.03 -1.16
CA THR A 434 13.53 -20.97 -0.99
C THR A 434 14.23 -21.11 -2.33
N ASP A 435 15.49 -20.68 -2.39
CA ASP A 435 16.41 -20.93 -3.49
C ASP A 435 17.79 -21.28 -2.86
N ASP A 436 18.62 -22.07 -3.54
CA ASP A 436 19.91 -22.60 -3.05
C ASP A 436 21.05 -21.56 -2.94
N GLY A 437 20.70 -20.28 -2.84
CA GLY A 437 21.58 -19.12 -2.88
C GLY A 437 21.43 -18.28 -4.16
N SER A 438 20.67 -18.77 -5.13
CA SER A 438 20.22 -18.02 -6.31
C SER A 438 19.05 -17.08 -5.97
N ARG A 439 18.78 -16.06 -6.81
CA ARG A 439 17.65 -15.14 -6.62
C ARG A 439 16.41 -15.73 -7.29
N PRO A 440 15.20 -15.54 -6.74
CA PRO A 440 13.97 -15.95 -7.41
C PRO A 440 13.78 -15.17 -8.70
N THR A 441 13.26 -15.83 -9.71
CA THR A 441 12.92 -15.17 -10.98
C THR A 441 11.65 -14.37 -10.80
N SER A 442 11.67 -13.10 -11.21
CA SER A 442 10.58 -12.16 -10.97
C SER A 442 10.03 -11.62 -12.28
N PHE A 443 8.73 -11.77 -12.50
CA PHE A 443 8.04 -11.29 -13.70
C PHE A 443 6.90 -10.33 -13.35
N THR A 444 6.82 -9.22 -14.08
CA THR A 444 5.69 -8.28 -14.01
C THR A 444 4.50 -8.79 -14.85
N SER A 445 3.47 -7.97 -15.08
CA SER A 445 2.43 -8.34 -16.03
C SER A 445 3.02 -8.51 -17.44
N GLY A 446 2.57 -9.55 -18.13
CA GLY A 446 3.14 -9.94 -19.42
C GLY A 446 2.85 -11.40 -19.78
N SER A 447 3.32 -11.79 -20.95
CA SER A 447 3.30 -13.18 -21.43
C SER A 447 4.75 -13.62 -21.66
N TYR A 448 5.11 -14.77 -21.09
CA TYR A 448 6.48 -15.24 -20.90
C TYR A 448 6.56 -16.68 -21.42
N ASP A 449 7.19 -16.88 -22.57
CA ASP A 449 7.28 -18.20 -23.23
C ASP A 449 8.68 -18.81 -22.97
N ASP A 450 9.58 -18.77 -23.95
CA ASP A 450 11.00 -19.15 -23.84
C ASP A 450 11.82 -18.37 -22.79
N SER A 451 11.23 -17.35 -22.16
CA SER A 451 11.94 -16.50 -21.19
C SER A 451 12.40 -17.26 -19.94
N LEU A 452 11.80 -18.41 -19.59
CA LEU A 452 12.20 -19.20 -18.41
C LEU A 452 13.62 -19.77 -18.54
N THR A 453 14.01 -20.21 -19.74
CA THR A 453 15.34 -20.79 -20.02
C THR A 453 16.51 -19.84 -19.73
N ASN A 454 16.28 -18.53 -19.81
CA ASN A 454 17.28 -17.48 -19.58
C ASN A 454 17.14 -16.81 -18.20
N THR A 455 16.41 -17.42 -17.28
CA THR A 455 16.20 -16.91 -15.92
C THR A 455 16.92 -17.74 -14.88
N SER A 456 17.00 -17.23 -13.65
CA SER A 456 17.65 -17.94 -12.55
C SER A 456 16.87 -19.17 -12.07
N VAL A 457 15.56 -19.24 -12.35
CA VAL A 457 14.73 -20.41 -11.99
C VAL A 457 14.72 -21.48 -13.07
N GLY A 458 15.16 -21.18 -14.31
CA GLY A 458 15.20 -22.16 -15.39
C GLY A 458 13.84 -22.59 -15.96
N ASN A 459 13.88 -23.34 -17.06
CA ASN A 459 12.70 -24.00 -17.63
C ASN A 459 12.45 -25.31 -16.90
N ASP A 460 11.19 -25.66 -16.62
CA ASP A 460 10.84 -26.92 -15.94
C ASP A 460 11.55 -27.11 -14.58
N GLU A 461 11.73 -26.01 -13.85
CA GLU A 461 12.45 -25.97 -12.57
C GLU A 461 11.66 -25.19 -11.49
N ILE A 462 10.41 -24.81 -11.77
CA ILE A 462 9.58 -24.05 -10.82
C ILE A 462 8.89 -25.00 -9.83
N SER A 463 9.19 -24.83 -8.54
CA SER A 463 8.58 -25.62 -7.46
C SER A 463 7.67 -24.82 -6.51
N SER A 464 7.85 -23.49 -6.43
CA SER A 464 6.90 -22.63 -5.70
C SER A 464 6.81 -21.23 -6.31
N LEU A 465 5.71 -20.52 -6.04
CA LEU A 465 5.51 -19.16 -6.51
C LEU A 465 4.83 -18.24 -5.50
N ARG A 466 5.13 -16.95 -5.59
CA ARG A 466 4.46 -15.87 -4.87
C ARG A 466 3.83 -14.89 -5.84
N ILE A 467 2.55 -14.62 -5.64
CA ILE A 467 1.72 -13.76 -6.47
C ILE A 467 1.22 -12.58 -5.62
N PRO A 468 1.39 -11.32 -6.06
CA PRO A 468 0.83 -10.17 -5.36
C PRO A 468 -0.71 -10.24 -5.26
N PRO A 469 -1.34 -9.67 -4.21
CA PRO A 469 -2.80 -9.63 -4.11
C PRO A 469 -3.43 -8.97 -5.34
N ASN A 470 -4.55 -9.54 -5.81
CA ASN A 470 -5.26 -9.10 -7.04
C ASN A 470 -4.51 -9.37 -8.36
N TRP A 471 -3.47 -10.20 -8.35
CA TRP A 471 -2.82 -10.67 -9.56
C TRP A 471 -3.25 -12.09 -9.89
N THR A 472 -3.20 -12.41 -11.17
CA THR A 472 -3.48 -13.74 -11.70
C THR A 472 -2.27 -14.23 -12.48
N VAL A 473 -1.93 -15.49 -12.25
CA VAL A 473 -0.86 -16.20 -12.96
C VAL A 473 -1.45 -17.44 -13.58
N ARG A 474 -1.21 -17.64 -14.86
CA ARG A 474 -1.52 -18.89 -15.56
C ARG A 474 -0.23 -19.50 -16.07
N MET A 475 0.02 -20.75 -15.73
CA MET A 475 1.20 -21.52 -16.12
C MET A 475 0.77 -22.64 -17.08
N TYR A 476 1.66 -22.99 -18.00
CA TYR A 476 1.46 -23.98 -19.05
C TYR A 476 2.64 -24.95 -19.05
N ARG A 477 2.36 -26.22 -19.35
CA ARG A 477 3.40 -27.26 -19.40
C ARG A 477 4.32 -27.12 -20.60
N ASP A 478 3.78 -26.69 -21.74
CA ASP A 478 4.54 -26.49 -22.97
C ASP A 478 4.79 -24.99 -23.27
N ALA A 479 5.77 -24.74 -24.13
CA ALA A 479 5.96 -23.44 -24.76
C ALA A 479 4.75 -23.02 -25.63
N ASN A 480 4.74 -21.77 -26.09
CA ASN A 480 3.68 -21.11 -26.86
C ASN A 480 2.31 -21.10 -26.17
N TYR A 481 2.26 -21.25 -24.84
CA TYR A 481 1.02 -21.35 -24.06
C TYR A 481 0.12 -22.51 -24.52
N SER A 482 0.76 -23.60 -24.98
CA SER A 482 0.08 -24.80 -25.45
C SER A 482 -0.03 -25.86 -24.34
N ASP A 483 -0.93 -26.82 -24.54
CA ASP A 483 -1.31 -27.88 -23.58
C ASP A 483 -2.16 -27.42 -22.37
N GLY A 484 -2.36 -28.30 -21.41
CA GLY A 484 -3.07 -28.03 -20.15
C GLY A 484 -2.47 -26.86 -19.39
N TRP A 485 -3.33 -26.18 -18.63
CA TRP A 485 -2.94 -25.00 -17.86
C TRP A 485 -3.44 -25.06 -16.41
N ILE A 486 -2.67 -24.43 -15.53
CA ILE A 486 -3.05 -24.15 -14.16
C ILE A 486 -3.08 -22.64 -13.93
N GLN A 487 -4.09 -22.15 -13.23
CA GLN A 487 -4.25 -20.74 -12.92
C GLN A 487 -4.39 -20.50 -11.42
N PHE A 488 -3.63 -19.53 -10.94
CA PHE A 488 -3.63 -19.06 -9.57
C PHE A 488 -4.23 -17.67 -9.51
N ARG A 489 -5.15 -17.47 -8.56
CA ARG A 489 -5.68 -16.16 -8.22
C ARG A 489 -5.35 -15.83 -6.78
N ALA A 490 -4.48 -14.84 -6.58
CA ALA A 490 -4.00 -14.46 -5.27
C ALA A 490 -5.08 -13.74 -4.45
N GLY A 491 -5.43 -14.36 -3.31
CA GLY A 491 -6.16 -13.72 -2.22
C GLY A 491 -5.23 -12.88 -1.34
N SER A 492 -5.37 -13.00 -0.01
CA SER A 492 -4.59 -12.23 0.95
C SER A 492 -3.17 -12.75 1.19
N SER A 493 -2.91 -14.04 0.93
CA SER A 493 -1.59 -14.66 1.15
C SER A 493 -0.76 -14.69 -0.14
N GLY A 494 -1.31 -15.20 -1.26
CA GLY A 494 -0.63 -15.22 -2.56
C GLY A 494 0.63 -16.10 -2.61
N TRP A 495 0.73 -17.12 -1.75
CA TRP A 495 1.88 -18.03 -1.66
C TRP A 495 1.45 -19.44 -2.04
N TYR A 496 2.11 -20.07 -3.00
CA TYR A 496 1.75 -21.38 -3.52
C TYR A 496 2.96 -22.30 -3.67
N ASN A 497 2.92 -23.46 -3.03
CA ASN A 497 3.79 -24.57 -3.39
C ASN A 497 3.15 -25.29 -4.57
N ILE A 498 3.85 -25.32 -5.71
CA ILE A 498 3.34 -26.00 -6.90
C ILE A 498 3.39 -27.52 -6.68
N SER A 499 4.34 -28.00 -5.88
CA SER A 499 4.43 -29.39 -5.42
C SER A 499 3.17 -29.93 -4.76
N ASP A 500 2.36 -29.06 -4.16
CA ASP A 500 1.15 -29.45 -3.44
C ASP A 500 -0.05 -29.60 -4.39
N ILE A 501 0.15 -29.31 -5.68
CA ILE A 501 -0.91 -29.29 -6.70
C ILE A 501 -0.71 -30.41 -7.70
N THR A 502 -1.58 -31.40 -7.59
CA THR A 502 -1.67 -32.54 -8.49
C THR A 502 -2.92 -32.41 -9.34
N ASP A 503 -2.81 -32.65 -10.64
CA ASP A 503 -3.99 -32.95 -11.47
C ASP A 503 -4.23 -34.47 -11.52
N HIS A 504 -5.21 -34.92 -12.31
CA HIS A 504 -5.54 -36.34 -12.45
C HIS A 504 -4.41 -37.20 -13.03
N PHE A 505 -3.31 -36.60 -13.52
CA PHE A 505 -2.29 -37.27 -14.31
C PHE A 505 -0.84 -37.06 -13.83
N SER A 506 -0.49 -35.95 -13.16
CA SER A 506 0.86 -35.71 -12.60
C SER A 506 0.96 -34.49 -11.67
N SER A 507 2.12 -34.30 -11.04
CA SER A 507 2.49 -33.06 -10.33
C SER A 507 2.79 -31.95 -11.35
N TRP A 508 2.53 -30.69 -11.00
CA TRP A 508 2.96 -29.51 -11.78
C TRP A 508 4.38 -29.04 -11.43
N ASN A 509 5.01 -29.67 -10.44
CA ASN A 509 6.36 -29.34 -9.99
C ASN A 509 7.38 -29.58 -11.11
N ASP A 510 8.20 -28.58 -11.42
CA ASP A 510 9.27 -28.71 -12.40
C ASP A 510 8.77 -29.10 -13.81
N GLU A 511 7.57 -28.65 -14.19
CA GLU A 511 6.95 -28.96 -15.49
C GLU A 511 6.33 -27.71 -16.14
N VAL A 512 6.82 -26.51 -15.80
CA VAL A 512 6.31 -25.24 -16.34
C VAL A 512 7.29 -24.68 -17.37
N SER A 513 6.80 -24.52 -18.60
CA SER A 513 7.57 -23.97 -19.72
C SER A 513 7.08 -22.61 -20.22
N SER A 514 5.83 -22.20 -19.94
CA SER A 514 5.38 -20.83 -20.25
C SER A 514 4.35 -20.28 -19.26
N VAL A 515 4.30 -18.96 -19.12
CA VAL A 515 3.54 -18.24 -18.08
C VAL A 515 2.88 -16.98 -18.64
N LYS A 516 1.64 -16.71 -18.24
CA LYS A 516 0.94 -15.43 -18.45
C LYS A 516 0.57 -14.79 -17.11
N ILE A 517 0.76 -13.48 -17.00
CA ILE A 517 0.61 -12.71 -15.76
C ILE A 517 -0.16 -11.42 -16.02
N TRP A 518 -1.17 -11.13 -15.22
CA TRP A 518 -1.95 -9.88 -15.31
C TRP A 518 -2.53 -9.44 -13.96
N ASP A 519 -2.79 -8.15 -13.81
CA ASP A 519 -3.50 -7.58 -12.67
C ASP A 519 -5.02 -7.59 -12.93
N TYR A 520 -5.82 -7.98 -11.94
CA TYR A 520 -7.28 -8.01 -12.09
C TYR A 520 -7.98 -7.25 -10.97
N ARG A 521 -8.88 -6.34 -11.36
CA ARG A 521 -9.84 -5.66 -10.48
C ARG A 521 -10.96 -6.65 -10.15
N TYR A 522 -11.08 -7.09 -8.90
CA TYR A 522 -12.23 -7.91 -8.47
C TYR A 522 -13.54 -7.13 -8.66
N ASP A 523 -14.25 -7.34 -9.78
CA ASP A 523 -15.50 -6.67 -10.13
C ASP A 523 -16.74 -7.53 -9.87
N GLY A 524 -16.59 -8.66 -9.17
CA GLY A 524 -17.72 -9.47 -8.71
C GLY A 524 -18.55 -10.12 -9.83
N ARG A 525 -18.10 -10.05 -11.09
CA ARG A 525 -18.65 -10.84 -12.19
C ARG A 525 -17.70 -11.98 -12.49
N GLY A 526 -18.23 -13.20 -12.47
CA GLY A 526 -17.51 -14.39 -12.92
C GLY A 526 -16.97 -14.18 -14.33
N LEU A 527 -15.78 -14.74 -14.56
CA LEU A 527 -15.12 -15.00 -15.84
C LEU A 527 -15.83 -14.39 -17.07
N ASN A 528 -15.27 -13.35 -17.68
CA ASN A 528 -15.58 -13.07 -19.08
C ASN A 528 -15.05 -14.25 -19.90
N ASN A 529 -15.96 -15.18 -20.22
CA ASN A 529 -15.77 -16.49 -20.85
C ASN A 529 -15.27 -16.45 -22.32
N SER A 530 -14.56 -15.42 -22.78
CA SER A 530 -14.07 -15.35 -24.16
C SER A 530 -12.64 -15.85 -24.35
N GLU A 531 -11.84 -16.00 -23.30
CA GLU A 531 -10.43 -16.46 -23.37
C GLU A 531 -10.07 -17.58 -22.37
N VAL A 532 -11.04 -18.07 -21.61
CA VAL A 532 -10.84 -19.14 -20.62
C VAL A 532 -11.30 -20.44 -21.26
N GLY A 533 -10.36 -21.32 -21.60
CA GLY A 533 -10.70 -22.70 -21.99
C GLY A 533 -11.53 -23.38 -20.89
N GLU A 534 -12.18 -24.50 -21.21
CA GLU A 534 -13.03 -25.23 -20.25
C GLU A 534 -12.28 -25.48 -18.91
N ILE A 535 -12.82 -24.96 -17.81
CA ILE A 535 -12.33 -25.22 -16.44
C ILE A 535 -12.81 -26.61 -16.06
N GLU A 536 -11.87 -27.48 -15.70
CA GLU A 536 -12.14 -28.87 -15.31
C GLU A 536 -12.31 -29.01 -13.79
N GLY A 537 -11.67 -28.13 -13.00
CA GLY A 537 -11.83 -28.11 -11.54
C GLY A 537 -11.32 -26.83 -10.89
N GLU A 538 -11.87 -26.50 -9.72
CA GLU A 538 -11.47 -25.37 -8.88
C GLU A 538 -11.26 -25.86 -7.44
N VAL A 539 -10.12 -25.50 -6.86
CA VAL A 539 -9.75 -25.82 -5.48
C VAL A 539 -9.48 -24.52 -4.73
N ILE A 540 -10.04 -24.40 -3.53
CA ILE A 540 -9.72 -23.29 -2.61
C ILE A 540 -8.78 -23.83 -1.55
N ASP A 541 -7.61 -23.22 -1.41
CA ASP A 541 -6.64 -23.64 -0.39
C ASP A 541 -7.05 -23.17 1.02
N LYS A 542 -6.34 -23.67 2.05
CA LYS A 542 -6.56 -23.32 3.46
C LYS A 542 -6.33 -21.83 3.79
N TYR A 543 -5.80 -21.06 2.84
CA TYR A 543 -5.56 -19.62 2.97
C TYR A 543 -6.57 -18.79 2.16
N GLY A 544 -7.59 -19.42 1.57
CA GLY A 544 -8.64 -18.76 0.81
C GLY A 544 -8.23 -18.36 -0.61
N ASN A 545 -7.14 -18.92 -1.14
CA ASN A 545 -6.73 -18.70 -2.52
C ASN A 545 -7.47 -19.65 -3.46
N THR A 546 -7.82 -19.17 -4.65
CA THR A 546 -8.43 -19.97 -5.71
C THR A 546 -7.37 -20.51 -6.67
N ILE A 547 -7.41 -21.81 -6.93
CA ILE A 547 -6.63 -22.51 -7.95
C ILE A 547 -7.62 -23.14 -8.93
N ALA A 548 -7.50 -22.80 -10.22
CA ALA A 548 -8.31 -23.38 -11.28
C ALA A 548 -7.43 -24.20 -12.24
N ILE A 549 -7.91 -25.38 -12.63
CA ILE A 549 -7.25 -26.29 -13.57
C ILE A 549 -8.17 -26.43 -14.80
N GLY A 550 -7.60 -26.38 -15.99
CA GLY A 550 -8.40 -26.52 -17.22
C GLY A 550 -7.61 -27.03 -18.41
N ASN A 551 -8.34 -27.59 -19.37
CA ASN A 551 -7.85 -28.06 -20.66
C ASN A 551 -6.78 -29.17 -20.56
N THR A 552 -6.91 -30.14 -19.64
CA THR A 552 -5.99 -31.29 -19.52
C THR A 552 -6.30 -32.44 -20.49
N LYS A 553 -7.16 -32.19 -21.49
CA LYS A 553 -7.54 -33.18 -22.52
C LYS A 553 -6.31 -33.65 -23.32
N ARG A 554 -5.83 -34.85 -22.97
CA ARG A 554 -4.97 -35.81 -23.71
C ARG A 554 -4.05 -35.21 -24.79
N PRO A 555 -2.73 -35.52 -24.80
CA PRO A 555 -1.98 -35.43 -26.04
C PRO A 555 -2.75 -36.26 -27.07
N LYS A 556 -3.08 -35.68 -28.22
CA LYS A 556 -3.39 -36.48 -29.41
C LYS A 556 -2.27 -37.51 -29.50
N VAL A 557 -2.62 -38.78 -29.35
CA VAL A 557 -1.78 -39.87 -29.81
C VAL A 557 -1.48 -39.52 -31.26
N CYS A 558 -0.29 -39.00 -31.52
CA CYS A 558 0.17 -38.84 -32.88
C CYS A 558 0.27 -40.26 -33.41
N SER A 559 -0.61 -40.61 -34.33
CA SER A 559 -0.65 -41.94 -34.95
C SER A 559 0.66 -42.30 -35.66
N ASP A 560 1.57 -41.34 -35.84
CA ASP A 560 2.79 -41.46 -36.63
C ASP A 560 4.06 -40.90 -35.97
N CYS A 561 4.03 -40.52 -34.68
CA CYS A 561 5.21 -39.98 -34.00
C CYS A 561 5.84 -41.07 -33.12
N ASN A 562 6.99 -41.58 -33.54
CA ASN A 562 7.90 -42.41 -32.73
C ASN A 562 8.58 -41.60 -31.59
N GLU A 563 7.88 -40.65 -30.96
CA GLU A 563 8.42 -39.87 -29.85
C GLU A 563 8.02 -40.51 -28.52
N ILE A 564 9.05 -40.95 -27.81
CA ILE A 564 8.98 -41.64 -26.53
C ILE A 564 9.23 -40.60 -25.44
N SER A 565 8.34 -40.58 -24.44
CA SER A 565 8.42 -39.82 -23.18
C SER A 565 8.59 -38.30 -23.30
N LYS A 566 7.56 -37.53 -22.96
CA LYS A 566 7.64 -36.06 -22.86
C LYS A 566 8.03 -35.55 -21.46
N SER A 567 7.93 -36.36 -20.40
CA SER A 567 8.25 -35.88 -19.05
C SER A 567 8.92 -36.92 -18.16
N VAL A 568 9.98 -36.46 -17.49
CA VAL A 568 10.64 -37.10 -16.35
C VAL A 568 10.58 -36.09 -15.21
N SER A 569 10.07 -36.51 -14.05
CA SER A 569 10.07 -35.69 -12.83
C SER A 569 10.66 -36.47 -11.66
N MET A 570 11.13 -35.74 -10.65
CA MET A 570 11.80 -36.30 -9.47
C MET A 570 11.20 -35.71 -8.21
N TYR A 571 10.85 -36.56 -7.24
CA TYR A 571 10.26 -36.08 -6.00
C TYR A 571 10.69 -36.90 -4.77
N PRO A 572 11.13 -36.25 -3.68
CA PRO A 572 11.42 -34.82 -3.57
C PRO A 572 12.73 -34.47 -4.29
N ASN A 573 12.73 -33.35 -5.02
CA ASN A 573 13.93 -32.67 -5.50
C ASN A 573 13.88 -31.25 -4.93
N PRO A 574 14.74 -30.86 -3.98
CA PRO A 574 15.94 -31.56 -3.51
C PRO A 574 15.66 -32.75 -2.59
N VAL A 575 16.53 -33.76 -2.67
CA VAL A 575 16.51 -34.97 -1.83
C VAL A 575 17.05 -34.65 -0.44
N ARG A 576 16.26 -34.91 0.61
CA ARG A 576 16.65 -34.66 2.03
C ARG A 576 16.94 -35.92 2.86
N PHE A 577 16.48 -37.10 2.43
CA PHE A 577 16.56 -38.34 3.21
C PHE A 577 17.11 -39.52 2.41
N HIS A 578 17.99 -39.24 1.44
CA HIS A 578 18.57 -40.23 0.53
C HIS A 578 17.53 -41.02 -0.31
N LYS A 579 16.29 -40.57 -0.38
CA LYS A 579 15.21 -41.24 -1.11
C LYS A 579 14.44 -40.24 -1.95
N PHE A 580 14.19 -40.62 -3.19
CA PHE A 580 13.31 -39.89 -4.11
C PHE A 580 12.74 -40.85 -5.14
N ASP A 581 11.64 -40.46 -5.76
CA ASP A 581 11.04 -41.18 -6.87
C ASP A 581 11.40 -40.50 -8.17
N VAL A 582 11.71 -41.31 -9.18
CA VAL A 582 11.76 -40.88 -10.57
C VAL A 582 10.44 -41.30 -11.21
N VAL A 583 9.70 -40.32 -11.70
CA VAL A 583 8.42 -40.53 -12.38
C VAL A 583 8.62 -40.35 -13.87
N ILE A 584 8.32 -41.40 -14.64
CA ILE A 584 8.48 -41.44 -16.09
C ILE A 584 7.12 -41.76 -16.70
N ASN A 585 6.65 -40.91 -17.61
CA ASN A 585 5.44 -41.20 -18.38
C ASN A 585 5.83 -41.60 -19.81
N THR A 586 5.54 -42.85 -20.20
CA THR A 586 5.83 -43.35 -21.56
C THR A 586 4.55 -43.74 -22.30
N SER A 587 4.55 -43.55 -23.62
CA SER A 587 3.44 -43.89 -24.52
C SER A 587 3.50 -45.32 -25.03
N ILE A 588 4.55 -46.08 -24.68
CA ILE A 588 4.77 -47.46 -25.13
C ILE A 588 5.42 -48.30 -24.02
N ASN A 589 5.27 -49.62 -24.11
CA ASN A 589 6.10 -50.53 -23.31
C ASN A 589 7.51 -50.59 -23.89
N GLU A 590 8.54 -50.36 -23.07
CA GLU A 590 9.93 -50.37 -23.53
C GLU A 590 10.94 -50.66 -22.41
N LYS A 591 12.19 -50.91 -22.81
CA LYS A 591 13.33 -50.97 -21.89
C LYS A 591 14.11 -49.66 -21.94
N ALA A 592 14.47 -49.16 -20.77
CA ALA A 592 15.29 -47.96 -20.61
C ALA A 592 16.41 -48.20 -19.57
N GLU A 593 17.43 -47.36 -19.63
CA GLU A 593 18.46 -47.28 -18.59
C GLU A 593 18.37 -45.94 -17.87
N LEU A 594 18.24 -45.99 -16.55
CA LEU A 594 18.40 -44.82 -15.70
C LEU A 594 19.85 -44.74 -15.22
N LYS A 595 20.47 -43.58 -15.40
CA LYS A 595 21.85 -43.28 -15.02
C LYS A 595 21.85 -42.00 -14.18
N ILE A 596 22.72 -41.93 -13.18
CA ILE A 596 22.92 -40.70 -12.40
C ILE A 596 24.40 -40.37 -12.45
N HIS A 597 24.69 -39.14 -12.85
CA HIS A 597 26.03 -38.60 -12.99
C HIS A 597 26.25 -37.49 -11.95
N ASN A 598 27.47 -37.40 -11.39
CA ASN A 598 27.85 -36.22 -10.62
C ASN A 598 28.21 -35.03 -11.54
N VAL A 599 28.48 -33.85 -10.96
CA VAL A 599 28.88 -32.64 -11.73
C VAL A 599 30.16 -32.81 -12.57
N LEU A 600 31.00 -33.81 -12.29
CA LEU A 600 32.20 -34.13 -13.07
C LEU A 600 31.88 -35.08 -14.24
N GLY A 601 30.62 -35.50 -14.39
CA GLY A 601 30.16 -36.45 -15.41
C GLY A 601 30.36 -37.92 -15.03
N GLU A 602 30.89 -38.22 -13.85
CA GLU A 602 31.13 -39.59 -13.40
C GLU A 602 29.82 -40.29 -13.07
N LEU A 603 29.65 -41.52 -13.57
CA LEU A 603 28.47 -42.36 -13.30
C LEU A 603 28.51 -42.86 -11.84
N VAL A 604 27.51 -42.47 -11.05
CA VAL A 604 27.38 -42.84 -9.63
C VAL A 604 26.27 -43.85 -9.36
N TYR A 605 25.28 -43.95 -10.25
CA TYR A 605 24.18 -44.92 -10.14
C TYR A 605 23.71 -45.34 -11.53
N LYS A 606 23.29 -46.61 -11.66
CA LYS A 606 22.71 -47.16 -12.87
C LYS A 606 21.67 -48.22 -12.55
N GLN A 607 20.52 -48.18 -13.22
CA GLN A 607 19.45 -49.18 -13.11
C GLN A 607 18.79 -49.41 -14.47
N SER A 608 18.56 -50.68 -14.81
CA SER A 608 17.73 -51.05 -15.97
C SER A 608 16.25 -51.01 -15.58
N LEU A 609 15.43 -50.49 -16.48
CA LEU A 609 14.00 -50.28 -16.28
C LEU A 609 13.20 -51.01 -17.37
N ASP A 610 12.14 -51.69 -16.96
CA ASP A 610 11.09 -52.16 -17.85
C ASP A 610 9.89 -51.20 -17.67
N LEU A 611 9.75 -50.24 -18.59
CA LEU A 611 8.70 -49.24 -18.56
C LEU A 611 7.43 -49.80 -19.20
N ILE A 612 6.30 -49.59 -18.53
CA ILE A 612 4.96 -49.88 -19.06
C ILE A 612 4.30 -48.60 -19.58
N GLU A 613 3.45 -48.71 -20.59
CA GLU A 613 2.64 -47.61 -21.11
C GLU A 613 1.87 -46.93 -19.97
N GLY A 614 2.03 -45.61 -19.86
CA GLY A 614 1.54 -44.79 -18.76
C GLY A 614 2.64 -44.39 -17.76
N MET A 615 2.20 -44.09 -16.53
CA MET A 615 3.08 -43.58 -15.47
C MET A 615 3.83 -44.71 -14.76
N ASN A 616 5.15 -44.58 -14.73
CA ASN A 616 6.07 -45.46 -14.03
C ASN A 616 6.71 -44.67 -12.89
N ARG A 617 6.53 -45.12 -11.64
CA ARG A 617 7.17 -44.52 -10.46
C ARG A 617 8.27 -45.44 -9.97
N ILE A 618 9.50 -44.96 -10.00
CA ILE A 618 10.70 -45.73 -9.70
C ILE A 618 11.34 -45.15 -8.43
N PRO A 619 11.19 -45.82 -7.27
CA PRO A 619 11.82 -45.37 -6.04
C PRO A 619 13.34 -45.59 -6.11
N ILE A 620 14.10 -44.54 -5.85
CA ILE A 620 15.56 -44.54 -5.81
C ILE A 620 16.00 -44.26 -4.37
N ASP A 621 16.87 -45.13 -3.86
CA ASP A 621 17.58 -44.95 -2.59
C ASP A 621 19.07 -44.75 -2.90
N ILE A 622 19.60 -43.61 -2.45
CA ILE A 622 20.97 -43.16 -2.73
C ILE A 622 21.89 -43.29 -1.52
N SER A 623 21.44 -43.97 -0.45
CA SER A 623 22.22 -44.16 0.78
C SER A 623 23.57 -44.84 0.55
N ASP A 624 23.68 -45.65 -0.52
CA ASP A 624 24.88 -46.38 -0.92
C ASP A 624 25.67 -45.72 -2.07
N PHE A 625 25.32 -44.49 -2.47
CA PHE A 625 26.06 -43.79 -3.52
C PHE A 625 27.54 -43.65 -3.14
N ARG A 626 28.43 -44.02 -4.07
CA ARG A 626 29.88 -43.92 -3.87
C ARG A 626 30.32 -42.49 -3.53
N SER A 627 29.63 -41.48 -4.06
CA SER A 627 29.77 -40.08 -3.68
C SER A 627 28.60 -39.68 -2.76
N LYS A 628 28.76 -39.75 -1.44
CA LYS A 628 27.77 -39.23 -0.47
C LYS A 628 27.77 -37.69 -0.39
N SER A 629 28.20 -37.02 -1.45
CA SER A 629 28.39 -35.58 -1.48
C SER A 629 27.07 -34.88 -1.72
N LYS A 630 26.75 -33.92 -0.85
CA LYS A 630 25.75 -32.89 -1.16
C LYS A 630 26.17 -32.18 -2.45
N GLY A 631 25.22 -31.94 -3.34
CA GLY A 631 25.53 -31.30 -4.61
C GLY A 631 24.55 -31.62 -5.73
N VAL A 632 24.88 -31.13 -6.92
CA VAL A 632 24.09 -31.31 -8.14
C VAL A 632 24.50 -32.60 -8.85
N TYR A 633 23.49 -33.33 -9.30
CA TYR A 633 23.62 -34.54 -10.08
C TYR A 633 22.75 -34.41 -11.33
N VAL A 634 23.05 -35.21 -12.35
CA VAL A 634 22.25 -35.29 -13.57
C VAL A 634 21.67 -36.70 -13.64
N VAL A 635 20.35 -36.80 -13.58
CA VAL A 635 19.63 -38.04 -13.86
C VAL A 635 19.39 -38.09 -15.36
N GLU A 636 19.78 -39.19 -15.97
CA GLU A 636 19.65 -39.44 -17.39
C GLU A 636 18.85 -40.72 -17.59
N ILE A 637 17.89 -40.67 -18.50
CA ILE A 637 17.14 -41.85 -18.95
C ILE A 637 17.41 -42.02 -20.44
N GLU A 638 17.98 -43.18 -20.77
CA GLU A 638 18.30 -43.57 -22.14
C GLU A 638 17.41 -44.74 -22.54
N SER A 639 16.52 -44.52 -23.50
CA SER A 639 15.75 -45.59 -24.14
C SER A 639 16.65 -46.38 -25.09
N LEU A 640 16.43 -47.69 -25.22
CA LEU A 640 17.11 -48.52 -26.24
C LEU A 640 16.84 -48.06 -27.68
N LYS A 641 15.86 -47.17 -27.89
CA LYS A 641 15.57 -46.53 -29.19
C LYS A 641 16.34 -45.21 -29.40
N GLY A 642 17.25 -44.84 -28.50
CA GLY A 642 18.17 -43.70 -28.65
C GLY A 642 17.62 -42.35 -28.15
N VAL A 643 16.47 -42.34 -27.47
CA VAL A 643 15.94 -41.12 -26.83
C VAL A 643 16.62 -40.93 -25.48
N ARG A 644 17.21 -39.74 -25.27
CA ARG A 644 17.92 -39.37 -24.05
C ARG A 644 17.20 -38.19 -23.39
N LEU A 645 16.70 -38.41 -22.17
CA LEU A 645 16.17 -37.35 -21.31
C LEU A 645 17.15 -37.12 -20.16
N SER A 646 17.36 -35.87 -19.76
CA SER A 646 18.23 -35.52 -18.64
C SER A 646 17.58 -34.48 -17.74
N LYS A 647 17.65 -34.65 -16.42
CA LYS A 647 17.12 -33.69 -15.44
C LYS A 647 18.06 -33.53 -14.24
N LYS A 648 18.09 -32.33 -13.68
CA LYS A 648 18.94 -31.95 -12.54
C LYS A 648 18.37 -32.53 -11.24
N LEU A 649 19.20 -33.20 -10.46
CA LEU A 649 18.88 -33.74 -9.14
C LEU A 649 19.77 -33.05 -8.09
N LEU A 650 19.15 -32.42 -7.10
CA LEU A 650 19.86 -31.79 -6.00
C LEU A 650 19.79 -32.65 -4.74
N ILE A 651 20.95 -33.01 -4.18
CA ILE A 651 21.06 -33.75 -2.91
C ILE A 651 21.53 -32.76 -1.83
N LYS A 652 20.69 -32.51 -0.81
CA LYS A 652 20.91 -31.49 0.24
C LYS A 652 21.57 -32.03 1.51
#